data_AF-G9WRD8-F1
#
_entry.id   AF-G9WRD8-F1
#
_cell.length_a   1.000
_cell.length_b   1.000
_cell.length_c   1.000
_cell.angle_alpha   90.00
_cell.angle_beta   90.00
_cell.angle_gamma   90.00
#
_symmetry.space_group_name_H-M   'P 1'
#
loop_
_entity.id
_entity.type
_entity.pdbx_description
1 polymer ?
#
loop_
_entity_poly.entity_id
_entity_poly.type
_entity_poly.pdbx_seq_one_letter_code
_entity_poly.pdbx_strand_id
1 'polypeptide(L)'
;MNLAADFFYDEVRDGFYIPGMMKRAWGASMKILSEIDRICKKYDIHYFISAGTLLGAVREGNFIPWDDDLDVIMLRDDFKKFSRVVEGEIISELTFSFGQDGEKDKGYLAAISISEMEFRAEALRTFYEFPYPAIVDIFILDDLAKDEEVESRRKEVLKMLTIMIASVEQNGVGKECFQKEVQLIEELIPFHFTEEENFLPELYHAFHAFCQLYNGRGEEVAYLPYQLYHPKTKFPKKAFQGETQIAFCGYPFPAPVDYDTVLKVIYGNYRKRVKAGGEHNYPYFKKYEKQLHALLKEKWLFDYVFQEKDLERPRVENFREICRQFADSFVLGEQELEKAFSERKYDAVLSALPSLQERAVILGNAIEERKGEGTESVCLLEGFCESLFHLHSSLMAPQSSAMEESKMQLERLRALLQNLHAALEKEIKRQVIFLPHSAKHFASLRPLIDALREREDTEVKLMPIPYFDCLGDGSLSEMHYEGENFPKEYPITDYRSYNFAAELPDCIVMNSPYDAFNPVWSVDPFFYSEKLKQYTNKLVYIPWFVTDEIDSENPEDGKSFYNMRYYVTVPGIIHADYTIVQSEGMREAYLEKISRFLEGEEDLEENAGNADRIQRKEALLNRKDVLEQMEKKIIGAGSCLLGEKAGQGTKEVAEAFRKILEEL
;
A
#
# COMPACT_ATOMS: atom_id res chain seq x y z
N MET A 1 -11.85 -0.33 24.72
CA MET A 1 -12.01 0.33 23.41
C MET A 1 -12.16 -0.77 22.36
N ASN A 2 -13.03 -0.62 21.36
CA ASN A 2 -13.21 -1.60 20.28
C ASN A 2 -13.16 -0.87 18.93
N LEU A 3 -12.04 -1.02 18.20
CA LEU A 3 -11.89 -0.46 16.86
C LEU A 3 -12.54 -1.41 15.85
N ALA A 4 -13.28 -0.87 14.88
CA ALA A 4 -13.91 -1.68 13.85
C ALA A 4 -12.84 -2.37 12.97
N ALA A 5 -13.12 -3.56 12.43
CA ALA A 5 -12.18 -4.30 11.58
C ALA A 5 -11.67 -3.45 10.40
N ASP A 6 -12.57 -2.72 9.74
CA ASP A 6 -12.25 -1.81 8.62
C ASP A 6 -11.29 -0.68 8.98
N PHE A 7 -11.09 -0.39 10.28
CA PHE A 7 -10.10 0.59 10.72
C PHE A 7 -8.68 0.20 10.28
N PHE A 8 -8.37 -1.10 10.27
CA PHE A 8 -7.01 -1.62 10.07
C PHE A 8 -6.63 -1.80 8.59
N TYR A 9 -7.58 -1.74 7.67
CA TYR A 9 -7.31 -1.81 6.24
C TYR A 9 -6.76 -0.50 5.69
N ASP A 10 -6.01 -0.60 4.60
CA ASP A 10 -5.47 0.54 3.87
C ASP A 10 -6.56 1.59 3.56
N GLU A 11 -6.18 2.85 3.59
CA GLU A 11 -7.09 3.97 3.38
C GLU A 11 -6.35 5.12 2.71
N VAL A 12 -7.02 5.83 1.80
CA VAL A 12 -6.58 7.16 1.41
C VAL A 12 -7.43 8.22 2.10
N ARG A 13 -6.78 9.11 2.85
CA ARG A 13 -7.41 10.24 3.52
C ARG A 13 -6.65 11.52 3.19
N ASP A 14 -7.35 12.56 2.76
CA ASP A 14 -6.76 13.84 2.37
C ASP A 14 -5.60 13.69 1.36
N GLY A 15 -5.78 12.81 0.37
CA GLY A 15 -4.78 12.54 -0.67
C GLY A 15 -3.55 11.77 -0.19
N PHE A 16 -3.53 11.26 1.05
CA PHE A 16 -2.42 10.50 1.61
C PHE A 16 -2.78 9.02 1.80
N TYR A 17 -1.96 8.11 1.25
CA TYR A 17 -2.13 6.67 1.44
C TYR A 17 -1.62 6.25 2.81
N ILE A 18 -2.52 5.73 3.65
CA ILE A 18 -2.24 5.22 4.99
C ILE A 18 -2.20 3.69 4.92
N PRO A 19 -1.02 3.07 5.07
CA PRO A 19 -0.89 1.62 5.00
C PRO A 19 -1.49 0.96 6.25
N GLY A 20 -2.02 -0.26 6.10
CA GLY A 20 -2.61 -1.00 7.22
C GLY A 20 -1.66 -1.19 8.41
N MET A 21 -0.35 -1.33 8.18
CA MET A 21 0.63 -1.42 9.28
C MET A 21 0.69 -0.14 10.13
N MET A 22 0.53 1.04 9.52
CA MET A 22 0.41 2.30 10.26
C MET A 22 -0.85 2.30 11.13
N LYS A 23 -1.96 1.77 10.60
CA LYS A 23 -3.22 1.70 11.35
C LYS A 23 -3.15 0.69 12.51
N ARG A 24 -2.35 -0.37 12.38
CA ARG A 24 -2.01 -1.24 13.51
C ARG A 24 -1.19 -0.52 14.58
N ALA A 25 -0.19 0.27 14.17
CA ALA A 25 0.57 1.12 15.09
C ALA A 25 -0.35 2.07 15.87
N TRP A 26 -1.25 2.76 15.16
CA TRP A 26 -2.28 3.60 15.77
C TRP A 26 -3.20 2.83 16.73
N GLY A 27 -3.62 1.62 16.35
CA GLY A 27 -4.42 0.75 17.22
C GLY A 27 -3.69 0.39 18.52
N ALA A 28 -2.42 0.00 18.43
CA ALA A 28 -1.58 -0.30 19.58
C ALA A 28 -1.41 0.94 20.50
N SER A 29 -1.07 2.10 19.93
CA SER A 29 -0.95 3.35 20.70
C SER A 29 -2.27 3.76 21.34
N MET A 30 -3.41 3.58 20.67
CA MET A 30 -4.72 3.85 21.26
C MET A 30 -5.06 2.88 22.41
N LYS A 31 -4.60 1.63 22.34
CA LYS A 31 -4.73 0.70 23.47
C LYS A 31 -3.93 1.21 24.67
N ILE A 32 -2.71 1.68 24.46
CA ILE A 32 -1.88 2.30 25.51
C ILE A 32 -2.57 3.54 26.09
N LEU A 33 -3.04 4.46 25.23
CA LEU A 33 -3.75 5.66 25.65
C LEU A 33 -5.01 5.32 26.48
N SER A 34 -5.72 4.25 26.13
CA SER A 34 -6.88 3.78 26.90
C SER A 34 -6.52 3.26 28.29
N GLU A 35 -5.31 2.70 28.47
CA GLU A 35 -4.82 2.31 29.81
C GLU A 35 -4.41 3.55 30.63
N ILE A 36 -3.76 4.54 30.01
CA ILE A 36 -3.48 5.84 30.66
C ILE A 36 -4.79 6.48 31.14
N ASP A 37 -5.80 6.55 30.26
CA ASP A 37 -7.13 7.09 30.56
C ASP A 37 -7.80 6.35 31.73
N ARG A 38 -7.76 5.00 31.72
CA ARG A 38 -8.33 4.17 32.78
C ARG A 38 -7.67 4.45 34.13
N ILE A 39 -6.34 4.53 34.17
CA ILE A 39 -5.58 4.81 35.40
C ILE A 39 -5.91 6.22 35.88
N CYS A 40 -5.86 7.22 34.99
CA CYS A 40 -6.12 8.60 35.35
C CYS A 40 -7.54 8.80 35.92
N LYS A 41 -8.56 8.19 35.31
CA LYS A 41 -9.94 8.20 35.82
C LYS A 41 -10.10 7.52 37.17
N LYS A 42 -9.39 6.40 37.41
CA LYS A 42 -9.45 5.68 38.68
C LYS A 42 -8.89 6.49 39.85
N TYR A 43 -7.86 7.30 39.60
CA TYR A 43 -7.14 8.04 40.65
C TYR A 43 -7.41 9.55 40.66
N ASP A 44 -8.37 10.02 39.86
CA ASP A 44 -8.70 11.46 39.75
C ASP A 44 -7.47 12.31 39.38
N ILE A 45 -6.77 11.85 38.33
CA ILE A 45 -5.58 12.49 37.78
C ILE A 45 -5.96 13.16 36.48
N HIS A 46 -5.68 14.46 36.37
CA HIS A 46 -5.92 15.19 35.14
C HIS A 46 -4.77 15.02 34.16
N TYR A 47 -5.11 14.68 32.92
CA TYR A 47 -4.21 14.69 31.78
C TYR A 47 -4.98 15.24 30.58
N PHE A 48 -4.26 15.63 29.54
CA PHE A 48 -4.86 16.07 28.29
C PHE A 48 -4.18 15.40 27.12
N ILE A 49 -4.92 15.06 26.07
CA ILE A 49 -4.28 14.77 24.77
C ILE A 49 -3.58 16.04 24.28
N SER A 50 -2.43 15.89 23.61
CA SER A 50 -1.55 17.00 23.25
C SER A 50 -1.03 16.89 21.82
N ALA A 51 -0.27 17.89 21.38
CA ALA A 51 0.48 17.91 20.13
C ALA A 51 -0.30 17.33 18.92
N GLY A 52 0.24 16.32 18.23
CA GLY A 52 -0.37 15.74 17.03
C GLY A 52 -1.73 15.13 17.32
N THR A 53 -1.87 14.50 18.48
CA THR A 53 -3.11 13.87 18.94
C THR A 53 -4.24 14.89 19.14
N LEU A 54 -3.99 15.99 19.86
CA LEU A 54 -4.97 17.05 20.06
C LEU A 54 -5.32 17.75 18.75
N LEU A 55 -4.32 17.98 17.90
CA LEU A 55 -4.53 18.59 16.58
C LEU A 55 -5.42 17.71 15.70
N GLY A 56 -5.16 16.40 15.66
CA GLY A 56 -5.97 15.41 14.96
C GLY A 56 -7.41 15.36 15.48
N ALA A 57 -7.59 15.33 16.80
CA ALA A 57 -8.90 15.36 17.44
C ALA A 57 -9.72 16.62 17.07
N VAL A 58 -9.08 17.80 17.08
CA VAL A 58 -9.76 19.08 16.80
C VAL A 58 -10.01 19.31 15.30
N ARG A 59 -9.10 18.87 14.42
CA ARG A 59 -9.18 19.16 12.98
C ARG A 59 -9.88 18.07 12.19
N GLU A 60 -9.55 16.81 12.46
CA GLU A 60 -10.01 15.65 11.67
C GLU A 60 -10.97 14.75 12.48
N GLY A 61 -11.02 14.89 13.81
CA GLY A 61 -11.71 13.94 14.71
C GLY A 61 -11.06 12.56 14.75
N ASN A 62 -9.84 12.43 14.22
CA ASN A 62 -9.11 11.18 13.97
C ASN A 62 -7.60 11.48 13.87
N PHE A 63 -6.78 10.45 13.68
CA PHE A 63 -5.36 10.60 13.35
C PHE A 63 -5.15 11.48 12.12
N ILE A 64 -4.10 12.29 12.18
CA ILE A 64 -3.57 13.00 11.02
C ILE A 64 -2.88 11.94 10.14
N PRO A 65 -3.13 11.89 8.81
CA PRO A 65 -2.66 10.77 7.99
C PRO A 65 -1.14 10.50 8.00
N TRP A 66 -0.34 11.54 8.20
CA TRP A 66 1.13 11.52 8.17
C TRP A 66 1.76 11.61 9.57
N ASP A 67 1.00 11.28 10.61
CA ASP A 67 1.36 11.28 12.02
C ASP A 67 1.34 9.83 12.54
N ASP A 68 2.32 9.44 13.34
CA ASP A 68 2.57 8.04 13.69
C ASP A 68 2.67 7.75 15.19
N ASP A 69 2.58 8.77 16.04
CA ASP A 69 2.65 8.67 17.49
C ASP A 69 1.41 9.23 18.20
N LEU A 70 1.40 9.14 19.53
CA LEU A 70 0.36 9.71 20.38
C LEU A 70 0.98 10.40 21.59
N ASP A 71 0.40 11.54 21.93
CA ASP A 71 0.93 12.43 22.95
C ASP A 71 -0.14 12.78 23.98
N VAL A 72 0.27 12.75 25.23
CA VAL A 72 -0.47 13.36 26.34
C VAL A 72 0.39 14.36 27.08
N ILE A 73 -0.27 15.24 27.81
CA ILE A 73 0.38 16.28 28.61
C ILE A 73 -0.25 16.36 29.99
N MET A 74 0.59 16.52 31.01
CA MET A 74 0.21 16.62 32.41
C MET A 74 0.89 17.82 33.07
N LEU A 75 0.19 18.48 33.97
CA LEU A 75 0.84 19.37 34.94
C LEU A 75 1.65 18.53 35.93
N ARG A 76 2.76 19.08 36.45
CA ARG A 76 3.66 18.33 37.35
C ARG A 76 2.95 17.67 38.54
N ASP A 77 1.96 18.34 39.14
CA ASP A 77 1.25 17.79 40.30
C ASP A 77 0.44 16.55 39.96
N ASP A 78 -0.21 16.52 38.80
CA ASP A 78 -0.94 15.35 38.31
C ASP A 78 0.01 14.25 37.86
N PHE A 79 1.10 14.61 37.18
CA PHE A 79 2.15 13.66 36.83
C PHE A 79 2.75 12.96 38.07
N LYS A 80 2.98 13.70 39.16
CA LYS A 80 3.46 13.12 40.44
C LYS A 80 2.47 12.14 41.06
N LYS A 81 1.17 12.34 40.88
CA LYS A 81 0.16 11.35 41.30
C LYS A 81 0.24 10.12 40.40
N PHE A 82 0.34 10.32 39.09
CA PHE A 82 0.41 9.26 38.08
C PHE A 82 1.62 8.35 38.29
N SER A 83 2.82 8.92 38.43
CA SER A 83 4.06 8.14 38.59
C SER A 83 4.08 7.26 39.85
N ARG A 84 3.31 7.61 40.89
CA ARG A 84 3.19 6.81 42.11
C ARG A 84 2.30 5.59 41.98
N VAL A 85 1.35 5.59 41.03
CA VAL A 85 0.32 4.55 40.93
C VAL A 85 0.48 3.70 39.67
N VAL A 86 1.09 4.22 38.62
CA VAL A 86 1.12 3.63 37.29
C VAL A 86 1.74 2.22 37.27
N GLU A 87 2.89 2.01 37.91
CA GLU A 87 3.57 0.70 37.90
C GLU A 87 2.73 -0.42 38.54
N GLY A 88 1.88 -0.09 39.53
CA GLY A 88 1.00 -1.05 40.17
C GLY A 88 -0.30 -1.33 39.40
N GLU A 89 -0.57 -0.57 38.33
CA GLU A 89 -1.87 -0.53 37.66
C GLU A 89 -1.81 -0.83 36.17
N ILE A 90 -0.67 -0.64 35.51
CA ILE A 90 -0.47 -1.01 34.11
C ILE A 90 -0.53 -2.53 33.93
N ILE A 91 -0.92 -2.97 32.73
CA ILE A 91 -0.92 -4.38 32.35
C ILE A 91 0.52 -4.89 32.14
N SER A 92 0.71 -6.20 32.20
CA SER A 92 2.03 -6.86 32.17
C SER A 92 2.85 -6.62 30.91
N GLU A 93 2.20 -6.32 29.79
CA GLU A 93 2.83 -6.05 28.49
C GLU A 93 3.34 -4.61 28.36
N LEU A 94 2.97 -3.72 29.29
CA LEU A 94 3.33 -2.31 29.26
C LEU A 94 4.39 -1.97 30.29
N THR A 95 5.29 -1.07 29.91
CA THR A 95 6.32 -0.51 30.77
C THR A 95 6.10 0.98 30.92
N PHE A 96 6.21 1.47 32.15
CA PHE A 96 6.35 2.89 32.43
C PHE A 96 7.81 3.29 32.43
N SER A 97 8.17 4.21 31.54
CA SER A 97 9.53 4.69 31.33
C SER A 97 9.67 6.09 31.92
N PHE A 98 9.76 6.16 33.24
CA PHE A 98 10.15 7.35 34.02
C PHE A 98 10.41 6.86 35.45
N GLY A 99 11.52 7.23 36.08
CA GLY A 99 11.88 6.68 37.39
C GLY A 99 10.89 7.07 38.49
N GLN A 100 10.71 6.16 39.46
CA GLN A 100 10.16 6.50 40.77
C GLN A 100 11.20 7.32 41.53
N ASP A 101 10.83 8.56 41.90
CA ASP A 101 11.63 9.44 42.76
C ASP A 101 13.10 9.66 42.31
N GLY A 102 13.40 9.46 41.03
CA GLY A 102 14.69 9.79 40.41
C GLY A 102 15.82 8.78 40.58
N GLU A 103 15.62 7.63 41.23
CA GLU A 103 16.71 6.65 41.45
C GLU A 103 17.07 5.84 40.18
N LYS A 104 16.22 5.89 39.14
CA LYS A 104 16.40 5.13 37.88
C LYS A 104 16.08 5.93 36.61
N ASP A 105 16.03 7.27 36.71
CA ASP A 105 15.71 8.13 35.57
C ASP A 105 16.77 8.01 34.46
N LYS A 106 16.32 7.70 33.23
CA LYS A 106 17.17 7.65 32.04
C LYS A 106 16.52 8.37 30.85
N GLY A 107 15.98 9.55 31.09
CA GLY A 107 15.34 10.32 30.02
C GLY A 107 14.68 11.62 30.46
N TYR A 108 14.43 12.47 29.46
CA TYR A 108 13.70 13.73 29.61
C TYR A 108 12.18 13.56 29.55
N LEU A 109 11.72 12.52 28.86
CA LEU A 109 10.32 12.28 28.52
C LEU A 109 9.81 11.05 29.26
N ALA A 110 8.65 11.16 29.90
CA ALA A 110 7.93 10.02 30.44
C ALA A 110 7.14 9.35 29.33
N ALA A 111 7.01 8.03 29.36
CA ALA A 111 6.20 7.31 28.39
C ALA A 111 5.60 6.03 28.97
N ILE A 112 4.49 5.59 28.38
CA ILE A 112 4.02 4.19 28.50
C ILE A 112 4.29 3.51 27.17
N SER A 113 4.93 2.35 27.21
CA SER A 113 5.35 1.66 25.99
C SER A 113 5.19 0.15 26.06
N ILE A 114 5.06 -0.47 24.89
CA ILE A 114 5.51 -1.84 24.67
C ILE A 114 7.01 -1.72 24.36
N SER A 115 7.88 -2.18 25.26
CA SER A 115 9.32 -1.85 25.15
C SER A 115 10.10 -2.74 24.18
N GLU A 116 9.57 -3.92 23.87
CA GLU A 116 10.20 -4.91 23.00
C GLU A 116 9.25 -5.35 21.88
N MET A 117 9.80 -6.00 20.85
CA MET A 117 8.96 -6.63 19.83
C MET A 117 8.23 -7.84 20.44
N GLU A 118 6.94 -7.95 20.18
CA GLU A 118 6.09 -8.97 20.79
C GLU A 118 5.45 -9.86 19.72
N PHE A 119 5.79 -11.15 19.74
CA PHE A 119 5.28 -12.16 18.80
C PHE A 119 4.40 -13.21 19.50
N ARG A 120 4.16 -13.06 20.81
CA ARG A 120 3.21 -13.91 21.53
C ARG A 120 1.80 -13.59 21.05
N ALA A 121 1.03 -14.61 20.68
CA ALA A 121 -0.31 -14.43 20.12
C ALA A 121 -1.23 -13.56 20.99
N GLU A 122 -1.17 -13.70 22.32
CA GLU A 122 -1.96 -12.88 23.25
C GLU A 122 -1.58 -11.39 23.21
N ALA A 123 -0.28 -11.09 23.14
CA ALA A 123 0.20 -9.71 23.03
C ALA A 123 -0.19 -9.11 21.67
N LEU A 124 0.04 -9.85 20.57
CA LEU A 124 -0.38 -9.42 19.24
C LEU A 124 -1.88 -9.10 19.20
N ARG A 125 -2.75 -9.99 19.71
CA ARG A 125 -4.21 -9.75 19.74
C ARG A 125 -4.58 -8.54 20.59
N THR A 126 -3.88 -8.33 21.70
CA THR A 126 -4.10 -7.18 22.60
C THR A 126 -3.75 -5.85 21.93
N PHE A 127 -2.71 -5.84 21.09
CA PHE A 127 -2.21 -4.66 20.39
C PHE A 127 -2.47 -4.72 18.87
N TYR A 128 -3.59 -5.34 18.48
CA TYR A 128 -4.12 -5.34 17.12
C TYR A 128 -3.11 -5.78 16.05
N GLU A 129 -2.41 -6.87 16.32
CA GLU A 129 -1.42 -7.49 15.44
C GLU A 129 -0.23 -6.61 15.10
N PHE A 130 0.06 -5.61 15.94
CA PHE A 130 1.24 -4.78 15.81
C PHE A 130 2.42 -5.43 16.56
N PRO A 131 3.47 -5.91 15.86
CA PRO A 131 4.56 -6.66 16.49
C PRO A 131 5.66 -5.77 17.06
N TYR A 132 5.68 -4.48 16.73
CA TYR A 132 6.74 -3.55 17.09
C TYR A 132 6.44 -2.85 18.42
N PRO A 133 7.47 -2.30 19.10
CA PRO A 133 7.27 -1.36 20.19
C PRO A 133 6.29 -0.26 19.79
N ALA A 134 5.38 0.10 20.69
CA ALA A 134 4.47 1.24 20.55
C ALA A 134 4.57 2.11 21.80
N ILE A 135 4.43 3.43 21.65
CA ILE A 135 4.72 4.40 22.71
C ILE A 135 3.61 5.45 22.74
N VAL A 136 3.23 5.87 23.95
CA VAL A 136 2.48 7.11 24.18
C VAL A 136 3.32 8.00 25.09
N ASP A 137 3.68 9.16 24.57
CA ASP A 137 4.55 10.12 25.25
C ASP A 137 3.75 10.98 26.23
N ILE A 138 4.35 11.25 27.39
CA ILE A 138 3.76 12.04 28.48
C ILE A 138 4.63 13.27 28.72
N PHE A 139 4.22 14.39 28.12
CA PHE A 139 4.86 15.69 28.35
C PHE A 139 4.52 16.23 29.74
N ILE A 140 5.54 16.65 30.47
CA ILE A 140 5.37 17.17 31.83
C ILE A 140 5.59 18.67 31.82
N LEU A 141 4.56 19.41 32.24
CA LEU A 141 4.57 20.86 32.32
C LEU A 141 5.04 21.33 33.69
N ASP A 142 6.12 22.11 33.71
CA ASP A 142 6.64 22.80 34.89
C ASP A 142 6.44 24.32 34.76
N ASP A 143 6.26 24.96 35.90
CA ASP A 143 6.10 26.40 36.03
C ASP A 143 7.39 27.14 35.62
N LEU A 144 7.22 28.25 34.92
CA LEU A 144 8.29 29.20 34.62
C LEU A 144 8.48 30.20 35.75
N ALA A 145 9.73 30.63 35.98
CA ALA A 145 9.97 31.75 36.89
C ALA A 145 9.32 33.02 36.33
N LYS A 146 8.74 33.84 37.23
CA LYS A 146 8.15 35.14 36.83
C LYS A 146 9.21 36.16 36.41
N ASP A 147 10.40 36.03 36.97
CA ASP A 147 11.54 36.90 36.68
C ASP A 147 12.32 36.31 35.51
N GLU A 148 12.45 37.09 34.43
CA GLU A 148 13.09 36.64 33.19
C GLU A 148 14.60 36.38 33.36
N GLU A 149 15.29 37.13 34.22
CA GLU A 149 16.72 36.93 34.46
C GLU A 149 16.94 35.63 35.24
N VAL A 150 16.08 35.37 36.22
CA VAL A 150 16.07 34.11 36.97
C VAL A 150 15.76 32.92 36.05
N GLU A 151 14.76 33.05 35.17
CA GLU A 151 14.43 32.01 34.19
C GLU A 151 15.58 31.77 33.21
N SER A 152 16.25 32.83 32.76
CA SER A 152 17.40 32.74 31.86
C SER A 152 18.55 31.96 32.52
N ARG A 153 18.85 32.24 33.79
CA ARG A 153 19.86 31.50 34.57
C ARG A 153 19.49 30.03 34.72
N ARG A 154 18.22 29.71 35.00
CA ARG A 154 17.76 28.30 35.03
C ARG A 154 18.01 27.62 33.69
N LYS A 155 17.69 28.28 32.57
CA LYS A 155 17.91 27.74 31.22
C LYS A 155 19.38 27.49 30.91
N GLU A 156 20.29 28.35 31.37
CA GLU A 156 21.73 28.13 31.24
C GLU A 156 22.17 26.85 31.96
N VAL A 157 21.69 26.65 33.19
CA VAL A 157 21.98 25.41 33.95
C VAL A 157 21.37 24.18 33.28
N LEU A 158 20.13 24.25 32.80
CA LEU A 158 19.50 23.14 32.08
C LEU A 158 20.24 22.80 30.78
N LYS A 159 20.70 23.80 30.02
CA LYS A 159 21.54 23.58 28.82
C LYS A 159 22.87 22.93 29.16
N MET A 160 23.51 23.38 30.24
CA MET A 160 24.74 22.76 30.74
C MET A 160 24.50 21.28 31.08
N LEU A 161 23.43 20.97 31.82
CA LEU A 161 23.04 19.60 32.13
C LEU A 161 22.76 18.77 30.88
N THR A 162 22.08 19.33 29.87
CA THR A 162 21.85 18.62 28.60
C THR A 162 23.16 18.28 27.88
N ILE A 163 24.14 19.19 27.89
CA ILE A 163 25.47 18.94 27.30
C ILE A 163 26.22 17.86 28.08
N MET A 164 26.16 17.90 29.42
CA MET A 164 26.74 16.87 30.28
C MET A 164 26.13 15.50 29.97
N ILE A 165 24.80 15.39 30.01
CA ILE A 165 24.05 14.15 29.72
C ILE A 165 24.45 13.59 28.36
N ALA A 166 24.40 14.40 27.30
CA ALA A 166 24.79 13.96 25.96
C ALA A 166 26.25 13.47 25.89
N SER A 167 27.15 14.12 26.64
CA SER A 167 28.56 13.72 26.70
C SER A 167 28.76 12.38 27.40
N VAL A 168 28.00 12.12 28.47
CA VAL A 168 28.05 10.82 29.17
C VAL A 168 27.44 9.73 28.28
N GLU A 169 26.27 9.96 27.68
CA GLU A 169 25.57 8.97 26.86
C GLU A 169 26.32 8.59 25.58
N GLN A 170 26.89 9.57 24.88
CA GLN A 170 27.48 9.37 23.56
C GLN A 170 28.99 9.07 23.62
N ASN A 171 29.69 9.66 24.59
CA ASN A 171 31.16 9.60 24.66
C ASN A 171 31.68 8.82 25.88
N GLY A 172 30.80 8.35 26.78
CA GLY A 172 31.19 7.63 27.99
C GLY A 172 32.07 8.47 28.93
N VAL A 173 31.90 9.79 28.90
CA VAL A 173 32.68 10.72 29.73
C VAL A 173 32.25 10.60 31.18
N GLY A 174 33.21 10.53 32.10
CA GLY A 174 32.94 10.43 33.53
C GLY A 174 32.78 11.78 34.26
N LYS A 175 32.35 11.72 35.51
CA LYS A 175 32.17 12.83 36.45
C LYS A 175 33.42 13.67 36.59
N GLU A 176 34.62 13.08 36.47
CA GLU A 176 35.89 13.81 36.57
C GLU A 176 36.05 14.93 35.54
N CYS A 177 35.38 14.83 34.39
CA CYS A 177 35.42 15.86 33.36
C CYS A 177 34.52 17.07 33.68
N PHE A 178 33.63 16.94 34.66
CA PHE A 178 32.61 17.94 35.00
C PHE A 178 32.70 18.45 36.44
N GLN A 179 33.88 18.41 37.05
CA GLN A 179 34.05 18.77 38.48
C GLN A 179 33.53 20.17 38.84
N LYS A 180 33.67 21.15 37.93
CA LYS A 180 33.21 22.53 38.19
C LYS A 180 31.70 22.65 38.06
N GLU A 181 31.13 22.00 37.05
CA GLU A 181 29.70 21.94 36.77
C GLU A 181 28.96 21.20 37.89
N VAL A 182 29.53 20.08 38.36
CA VAL A 182 29.03 19.34 39.52
C VAL A 182 29.03 20.21 40.77
N GLN A 183 30.14 20.88 41.10
CA GLN A 183 30.18 21.82 42.23
C GLN A 183 29.11 22.91 42.13
N LEU A 184 28.94 23.49 40.93
CA LEU A 184 27.92 24.51 40.69
C LEU A 184 26.50 23.95 40.94
N ILE A 185 26.21 22.73 40.48
CA ILE A 185 24.90 22.10 40.68
C ILE A 185 24.63 21.86 42.17
N GLU A 186 25.59 21.29 42.90
CA GLU A 186 25.48 20.99 44.33
C GLU A 186 25.31 22.25 45.19
N GLU A 187 25.83 23.40 44.74
CA GLU A 187 25.60 24.71 45.39
C GLU A 187 24.18 25.25 45.14
N LEU A 188 23.56 24.89 44.01
CA LEU A 188 22.27 25.44 43.55
C LEU A 188 21.06 24.62 43.98
N ILE A 189 21.21 23.31 44.19
CA ILE A 189 20.15 22.40 44.64
C ILE A 189 20.63 21.48 45.75
N PRO A 190 19.77 21.04 46.69
CA PRO A 190 20.14 20.17 47.80
C PRO A 190 20.31 18.70 47.34
N PHE A 191 21.24 18.47 46.43
CA PHE A 191 21.54 17.18 45.82
C PHE A 191 23.06 17.01 45.73
N HIS A 192 23.57 15.80 45.96
CA HIS A 192 25.00 15.50 45.88
C HIS A 192 25.19 14.30 44.97
N PHE A 193 26.13 14.41 44.04
CA PHE A 193 26.44 13.33 43.11
C PHE A 193 27.26 12.26 43.80
N THR A 194 26.89 10.99 43.64
CA THR A 194 27.54 9.85 44.30
C THR A 194 28.60 9.21 43.39
N GLU A 195 28.62 7.88 43.31
CA GLU A 195 29.60 7.09 42.57
C GLU A 195 29.41 7.19 41.05
N GLU A 196 30.48 6.90 40.32
CA GLU A 196 30.56 7.04 38.86
C GLU A 196 29.47 6.26 38.11
N GLU A 197 29.09 5.09 38.62
CA GLU A 197 28.07 4.22 38.02
C GLU A 197 26.67 4.84 38.02
N ASN A 198 26.40 5.77 38.93
CA ASN A 198 25.11 6.46 39.06
C ASN A 198 25.09 7.83 38.38
N PHE A 199 26.22 8.28 37.82
CA PHE A 199 26.36 9.67 37.39
C PHE A 199 25.32 10.09 36.34
N LEU A 200 25.03 9.24 35.34
CA LEU A 200 24.01 9.54 34.33
C LEU A 200 22.59 9.65 34.92
N PRO A 201 22.07 8.67 35.68
CA PRO A 201 20.81 8.81 36.40
C PRO A 201 20.74 10.06 37.30
N GLU A 202 21.84 10.37 38.00
CA GLU A 202 21.92 11.55 38.86
C GLU A 202 21.88 12.87 38.09
N LEU A 203 22.46 12.92 36.88
CA LEU A 203 22.33 14.09 36.00
C LEU A 203 20.88 14.30 35.55
N TYR A 204 20.17 13.23 35.19
CA TYR A 204 18.75 13.31 34.87
C TYR A 204 17.92 13.75 36.09
N HIS A 205 18.22 13.22 37.27
CA HIS A 205 17.59 13.66 38.52
C HIS A 205 17.81 15.17 38.76
N ALA A 206 19.06 15.63 38.64
CA ALA A 206 19.39 17.05 38.77
C ALA A 206 18.62 17.89 37.75
N PHE A 207 18.56 17.47 36.48
CA PHE A 207 17.79 18.14 35.44
C PHE A 207 16.31 18.29 35.83
N HIS A 208 15.66 17.20 36.24
CA HIS A 208 14.26 17.22 36.68
C HIS A 208 14.06 18.03 37.97
N ALA A 209 15.05 18.09 38.86
CA ALA A 209 15.00 18.96 40.04
C ALA A 209 15.03 20.44 39.65
N PHE A 210 15.89 20.84 38.71
CA PHE A 210 15.92 22.21 38.17
C PHE A 210 14.61 22.57 37.45
N CYS A 211 14.02 21.64 36.70
CA CYS A 211 12.72 21.84 36.08
C CYS A 211 11.65 22.23 37.11
N GLN A 212 11.69 21.60 38.29
CA GLN A 212 10.65 21.74 39.31
C GLN A 212 10.80 22.97 40.23
N LEU A 213 11.91 23.72 40.17
CA LEU A 213 12.25 24.78 41.13
C LEU A 213 11.16 25.83 41.38
N TYR A 214 10.38 26.17 40.34
CA TYR A 214 9.39 27.25 40.40
C TYR A 214 7.93 26.76 40.45
N ASN A 215 7.73 25.44 40.56
CA ASN A 215 6.40 24.85 40.63
C ASN A 215 5.58 25.40 41.80
N GLY A 216 4.33 25.75 41.51
CA GLY A 216 3.39 26.39 42.43
C GLY A 216 3.47 27.92 42.45
N ARG A 217 4.37 28.54 41.69
CA ARG A 217 4.60 30.00 41.69
C ARG A 217 4.47 30.66 40.31
N GLY A 218 4.48 29.88 39.23
CA GLY A 218 4.43 30.41 37.86
C GLY A 218 3.02 30.64 37.32
N GLU A 219 2.91 31.57 36.38
CA GLU A 219 1.68 31.83 35.60
C GLU A 219 1.76 31.27 34.18
N GLU A 220 2.97 30.92 33.74
CA GLU A 220 3.26 30.21 32.49
C GLU A 220 3.89 28.86 32.82
N VAL A 221 3.67 27.88 31.95
CA VAL A 221 4.21 26.52 32.05
C VAL A 221 4.83 26.11 30.72
N ALA A 222 5.81 25.21 30.76
CA ALA A 222 6.38 24.61 29.55
C ALA A 222 6.90 23.21 29.81
N TYR A 223 6.96 22.41 28.74
CA TYR A 223 7.81 21.22 28.72
C TYR A 223 9.24 21.68 28.47
N LEU A 224 10.01 21.79 29.55
CA LEU A 224 11.30 22.49 29.55
C LEU A 224 12.34 21.90 28.57
N PRO A 225 12.51 20.56 28.43
CA PRO A 225 13.42 19.98 27.44
C PRO A 225 13.21 20.53 26.03
N TYR A 226 11.94 20.60 25.59
CA TYR A 226 11.61 21.15 24.27
C TYR A 226 11.78 22.67 24.22
N GLN A 227 11.38 23.38 25.27
CA GLN A 227 11.48 24.84 25.33
C GLN A 227 12.93 25.36 25.20
N LEU A 228 13.94 24.60 25.63
CA LEU A 228 15.34 24.99 25.50
C LEU A 228 15.76 25.29 24.05
N TYR A 229 15.16 24.58 23.09
CA TYR A 229 15.40 24.72 21.65
C TYR A 229 14.28 25.50 20.96
N HIS A 230 13.09 25.51 21.55
CA HIS A 230 11.91 26.23 21.06
C HIS A 230 11.44 27.26 22.10
N PRO A 231 12.15 28.40 22.26
CA PRO A 231 11.94 29.33 23.38
C PRO A 231 10.56 29.99 23.42
N LYS A 232 9.82 29.95 22.30
CA LYS A 232 8.45 30.46 22.19
C LYS A 232 7.39 29.47 22.69
N THR A 233 7.75 28.20 22.87
CA THR A 233 6.83 27.14 23.29
C THR A 233 6.63 27.18 24.79
N LYS A 234 5.78 28.10 25.23
CA LYS A 234 5.32 28.24 26.61
C LYS A 234 3.82 28.56 26.61
N PHE A 235 3.13 28.05 27.60
CA PHE A 235 1.68 28.12 27.68
C PHE A 235 1.27 28.96 28.88
N PRO A 236 0.22 29.78 28.76
CA PRO A 236 -0.46 30.31 29.95
C PRO A 236 -0.96 29.14 30.78
N LYS A 237 -0.62 29.08 32.08
CA LYS A 237 -1.06 27.99 32.97
C LYS A 237 -2.58 27.87 33.03
N LYS A 238 -3.28 29.01 32.85
CA LYS A 238 -4.74 29.09 32.76
C LYS A 238 -5.33 28.34 31.56
N ALA A 239 -4.57 28.10 30.50
CA ALA A 239 -5.05 27.33 29.34
C ALA A 239 -5.39 25.88 29.74
N PHE A 240 -4.76 25.36 30.78
CA PHE A 240 -5.02 24.03 31.35
C PHE A 240 -6.01 24.05 32.52
N GLN A 241 -6.69 25.19 32.77
CA GLN A 241 -7.75 25.26 33.78
C GLN A 241 -9.08 24.80 33.16
N GLY A 242 -9.54 23.64 33.60
CA GLY A 242 -10.78 23.05 33.13
C GLY A 242 -10.55 22.08 31.97
N GLU A 243 -11.43 21.09 31.91
CA GLU A 243 -11.37 19.97 30.99
C GLU A 243 -12.64 19.95 30.13
N THR A 244 -12.46 19.63 28.85
CA THR A 244 -13.53 19.25 27.94
C THR A 244 -13.21 17.90 27.31
N GLN A 245 -14.24 17.15 26.94
CA GLN A 245 -14.08 15.88 26.25
C GLN A 245 -14.16 16.13 24.74
N ILE A 246 -13.13 15.72 24.00
CA ILE A 246 -13.08 15.81 22.53
C ILE A 246 -13.03 14.39 21.97
N ALA A 247 -13.79 14.14 20.90
CA ALA A 247 -13.77 12.86 20.22
C ALA A 247 -12.48 12.71 19.39
N PHE A 248 -11.78 11.60 19.58
CA PHE A 248 -10.66 11.17 18.76
C PHE A 248 -10.86 9.70 18.40
N CYS A 249 -10.97 9.41 17.10
CA CYS A 249 -11.29 8.08 16.58
C CYS A 249 -12.60 7.50 17.17
N GLY A 250 -13.58 8.37 17.43
CA GLY A 250 -14.88 7.99 18.01
C GLY A 250 -14.90 7.84 19.53
N TYR A 251 -13.77 8.03 20.22
CA TYR A 251 -13.68 7.92 21.68
C TYR A 251 -13.43 9.29 22.33
N PRO A 252 -14.10 9.62 23.45
CA PRO A 252 -13.89 10.87 24.15
C PRO A 252 -12.60 10.82 24.99
N PHE A 253 -11.75 11.82 24.81
CA PHE A 253 -10.56 12.02 25.63
C PHE A 253 -10.50 13.45 26.19
N PRO A 254 -9.88 13.64 27.36
CA PRO A 254 -9.75 14.96 27.97
C PRO A 254 -8.83 15.86 27.14
N ALA A 255 -9.28 17.09 26.92
CA ALA A 255 -8.53 18.18 26.32
C ALA A 255 -8.74 19.46 27.15
N PRO A 256 -7.83 20.43 27.09
CA PRO A 256 -8.02 21.70 27.79
C PRO A 256 -9.21 22.44 27.19
N VAL A 257 -10.03 23.13 28.01
CA VAL A 257 -11.13 23.96 27.50
C VAL A 257 -10.62 25.01 26.50
N ASP A 258 -9.44 25.57 26.76
CA ASP A 258 -8.75 26.52 25.87
C ASP A 258 -7.70 25.81 24.99
N TYR A 259 -8.08 24.69 24.38
CA TYR A 259 -7.22 23.96 23.44
C TYR A 259 -6.75 24.82 22.26
N ASP A 260 -7.50 25.86 21.89
CA ASP A 260 -7.13 26.78 20.79
C ASP A 260 -5.84 27.55 21.10
N THR A 261 -5.68 28.04 22.34
CA THR A 261 -4.42 28.65 22.78
C THR A 261 -3.28 27.64 22.74
N VAL A 262 -3.49 26.42 23.23
CA VAL A 262 -2.47 25.36 23.24
C VAL A 262 -1.99 25.04 21.82
N LEU A 263 -2.92 24.82 20.88
CA LEU A 263 -2.58 24.52 19.48
C LEU A 263 -1.89 25.70 18.77
N LYS A 264 -2.28 26.95 19.08
CA LYS A 264 -1.61 28.15 18.55
C LYS A 264 -0.18 28.32 19.06
N VAL A 265 0.09 27.95 20.31
CA VAL A 265 1.46 27.97 20.85
C VAL A 265 2.35 26.97 20.12
N ILE A 266 1.86 25.76 19.85
CA ILE A 266 2.65 24.70 19.21
C ILE A 266 2.80 24.94 17.70
N TYR A 267 1.70 25.22 16.99
CA TYR A 267 1.67 25.21 15.52
C TYR A 267 1.38 26.57 14.88
N GLY A 268 1.05 27.61 15.66
CA GLY A 268 0.59 28.89 15.12
C GLY A 268 -0.76 28.75 14.40
N ASN A 269 -0.76 28.86 13.07
CA ASN A 269 -1.97 28.64 12.27
C ASN A 269 -2.21 27.15 12.01
N TYR A 270 -2.64 26.42 13.04
CA TYR A 270 -2.82 24.96 13.03
C TYR A 270 -3.91 24.45 12.06
N ARG A 271 -4.73 25.36 11.49
CA ARG A 271 -5.71 25.03 10.44
C ARG A 271 -5.05 24.81 9.08
N LYS A 272 -3.85 25.34 8.86
CA LYS A 272 -3.05 25.04 7.66
C LYS A 272 -2.51 23.61 7.79
N ARG A 273 -2.81 22.75 6.83
CA ARG A 273 -2.23 21.41 6.72
C ARG A 273 -0.77 21.52 6.22
N VAL A 274 0.13 20.80 6.88
CA VAL A 274 1.56 20.69 6.54
C VAL A 274 1.93 19.22 6.70
N LYS A 275 2.45 18.59 5.64
CA LYS A 275 2.79 17.16 5.61
C LYS A 275 4.26 16.89 5.95
N ALA A 276 5.13 17.86 5.69
CA ALA A 276 6.56 17.80 6.04
C ALA A 276 6.81 17.98 7.54
N GLY A 277 8.01 17.55 7.97
CA GLY A 277 8.52 17.73 9.33
C GLY A 277 8.23 16.54 10.26
N GLY A 278 8.40 16.79 11.55
CA GLY A 278 8.40 15.79 12.63
C GLY A 278 9.72 15.83 13.41
N GLU A 279 9.67 15.54 14.70
CA GLU A 279 10.85 15.45 15.57
C GLU A 279 11.51 14.05 15.53
N HIS A 280 10.88 13.09 14.86
CA HIS A 280 11.38 11.73 14.66
C HIS A 280 11.13 11.22 13.23
N ASN A 281 11.78 10.11 12.91
CA ASN A 281 11.67 9.47 11.60
C ASN A 281 10.29 8.81 11.45
N TYR A 282 9.59 9.12 10.36
CA TYR A 282 8.35 8.45 9.97
C TYR A 282 8.63 7.26 9.03
N PRO A 283 7.97 6.11 9.22
CA PRO A 283 7.28 5.72 10.45
C PRO A 283 8.32 5.34 11.52
N TYR A 284 8.01 5.59 12.79
CA TYR A 284 8.92 5.37 13.89
C TYR A 284 9.36 3.90 14.00
N PHE A 285 8.52 2.96 13.52
CA PHE A 285 8.78 1.53 13.55
C PHE A 285 9.68 1.02 12.41
N LYS A 286 10.03 1.85 11.42
CA LYS A 286 10.95 1.48 10.32
C LYS A 286 12.27 0.92 10.84
N LYS A 287 12.80 1.46 11.94
CA LYS A 287 14.05 0.99 12.55
C LYS A 287 13.94 -0.46 13.07
N TYR A 288 12.77 -0.85 13.54
CA TYR A 288 12.50 -2.19 14.07
C TYR A 288 12.34 -3.21 12.93
N GLU A 289 11.68 -2.82 11.83
CA GLU A 289 11.67 -3.60 10.57
C GLU A 289 13.10 -3.94 10.13
N LYS A 290 13.99 -2.94 10.08
CA LYS A 290 15.40 -3.14 9.70
C LYS A 290 16.15 -4.09 10.64
N GLN A 291 15.92 -3.97 11.95
CA GLN A 291 16.54 -4.85 12.94
C GLN A 291 16.10 -6.31 12.75
N LEU A 292 14.80 -6.54 12.53
CA LEU A 292 14.29 -7.88 12.24
C LEU A 292 14.81 -8.43 10.92
N HIS A 293 14.84 -7.61 9.88
CA HIS A 293 15.40 -8.00 8.58
C HIS A 293 16.86 -8.43 8.74
N ALA A 294 17.68 -7.66 9.47
CA ALA A 294 19.08 -8.01 9.73
C ALA A 294 19.26 -9.30 10.55
N LEU A 295 18.32 -9.58 11.47
CA LEU A 295 18.33 -10.78 12.31
C LEU A 295 17.87 -12.04 11.54
N LEU A 296 16.78 -11.92 10.77
CA LEU A 296 16.11 -13.03 10.10
C LEU A 296 16.70 -13.33 8.71
N LYS A 297 17.24 -12.32 8.03
CA LYS A 297 17.86 -12.42 6.69
C LYS A 297 16.95 -13.18 5.73
N GLU A 298 17.37 -14.35 5.26
CA GLU A 298 16.62 -15.21 4.33
C GLU A 298 15.28 -15.72 4.89
N LYS A 299 15.06 -15.63 6.20
CA LYS A 299 13.79 -15.98 6.84
C LYS A 299 12.82 -14.79 6.92
N TRP A 300 13.24 -13.60 6.50
CA TRP A 300 12.34 -12.46 6.38
C TRP A 300 11.50 -12.62 5.12
N LEU A 301 10.19 -12.76 5.29
CA LEU A 301 9.25 -13.05 4.21
C LEU A 301 8.19 -11.95 4.03
N PHE A 302 8.35 -10.82 4.73
CA PHE A 302 7.36 -9.74 4.75
C PHE A 302 7.58 -8.67 3.69
N ASP A 303 8.79 -8.57 3.14
CA ASP A 303 9.10 -7.65 2.04
C ASP A 303 9.31 -8.40 0.73
N TYR A 304 8.85 -7.78 -0.35
CA TYR A 304 9.06 -8.29 -1.69
C TYR A 304 10.52 -8.05 -2.13
N VAL A 305 11.16 -9.12 -2.60
CA VAL A 305 12.47 -9.06 -3.24
C VAL A 305 12.29 -9.42 -4.71
N PHE A 306 12.60 -8.47 -5.60
CA PHE A 306 12.52 -8.68 -7.04
C PHE A 306 13.41 -9.84 -7.50
N GLN A 307 12.85 -10.72 -8.32
CA GLN A 307 13.57 -11.78 -9.00
C GLN A 307 13.37 -11.66 -10.52
N GLU A 308 14.39 -12.00 -11.31
CA GLU A 308 14.27 -11.91 -12.79
C GLU A 308 13.11 -12.76 -13.35
N LYS A 309 12.80 -13.89 -12.70
CA LYS A 309 11.65 -14.74 -13.04
C LYS A 309 10.29 -14.01 -12.95
N ASP A 310 10.21 -12.92 -12.18
CA ASP A 310 8.97 -12.16 -12.03
C ASP A 310 8.58 -11.47 -13.35
N LEU A 311 9.58 -11.14 -14.18
CA LEU A 311 9.37 -10.64 -15.55
C LEU A 311 8.95 -11.72 -16.54
N GLU A 312 9.04 -13.00 -16.19
CA GLU A 312 8.60 -14.08 -17.08
C GLU A 312 7.09 -13.95 -17.33
N ARG A 313 6.73 -13.82 -18.60
CA ARG A 313 5.35 -13.74 -19.07
C ARG A 313 5.07 -14.91 -20.02
N PRO A 314 4.41 -15.98 -19.58
CA PRO A 314 4.08 -17.09 -20.46
C PRO A 314 3.07 -16.64 -21.52
N ARG A 315 3.24 -17.11 -22.77
CA ARG A 315 2.24 -16.91 -23.82
C ARG A 315 1.02 -17.77 -23.48
N VAL A 316 -0.11 -17.11 -23.30
CA VAL A 316 -1.42 -17.75 -23.11
C VAL A 316 -2.16 -17.64 -24.44
N GLU A 317 -2.49 -18.78 -25.06
CA GLU A 317 -3.35 -18.78 -26.25
C GLU A 317 -4.74 -19.23 -25.85
N ASN A 318 -5.73 -18.35 -26.05
CA ASN A 318 -7.11 -18.62 -25.68
C ASN A 318 -7.91 -19.16 -26.87
N PHE A 319 -9.13 -19.62 -26.59
CA PHE A 319 -10.00 -20.22 -27.63
C PHE A 319 -10.29 -19.25 -28.79
N ARG A 320 -10.42 -17.95 -28.50
CA ARG A 320 -10.70 -16.91 -29.49
C ARG A 320 -9.52 -16.72 -30.45
N GLU A 321 -8.30 -16.64 -29.92
CA GLU A 321 -7.07 -16.56 -30.72
C GLU A 321 -6.90 -17.80 -31.58
N ILE A 322 -7.13 -19.00 -31.04
CA ILE A 322 -7.06 -20.24 -31.80
C ILE A 322 -8.07 -20.20 -32.97
N CYS A 323 -9.32 -19.82 -32.72
CA CYS A 323 -10.33 -19.72 -33.79
C CYS A 323 -9.92 -18.72 -34.88
N ARG A 324 -9.37 -17.57 -34.51
CA ARG A 324 -8.83 -16.58 -35.45
C ARG A 324 -7.66 -17.12 -36.27
N GLN A 325 -6.71 -17.79 -35.63
CA GLN A 325 -5.56 -18.41 -36.33
C GLN A 325 -6.01 -19.46 -37.35
N PHE A 326 -7.02 -20.27 -37.01
CA PHE A 326 -7.60 -21.21 -37.97
C PHE A 326 -8.24 -20.46 -39.16
N ALA A 327 -9.06 -19.45 -38.89
CA ALA A 327 -9.69 -18.64 -39.94
C ALA A 327 -8.66 -17.98 -40.88
N ASP A 328 -7.61 -17.36 -40.33
CA ASP A 328 -6.50 -16.79 -41.08
C ASP A 328 -5.78 -17.87 -41.93
N SER A 329 -5.57 -19.06 -41.35
CA SER A 329 -4.95 -20.18 -42.06
C SER A 329 -5.79 -20.67 -43.24
N PHE A 330 -7.13 -20.59 -43.15
CA PHE A 330 -8.02 -20.94 -44.25
C PHE A 330 -7.97 -19.88 -45.36
N VAL A 331 -7.88 -18.59 -45.01
CA VAL A 331 -7.71 -17.51 -46.00
C VAL A 331 -6.40 -17.68 -46.77
N LEU A 332 -5.30 -17.96 -46.07
CA LEU A 332 -4.03 -18.27 -46.71
C LEU A 332 -4.11 -19.52 -47.60
N GLY A 333 -4.73 -20.58 -47.09
CA GLY A 333 -4.97 -21.81 -47.84
C GLY A 333 -5.77 -21.56 -49.12
N GLU A 334 -6.85 -20.76 -49.06
CA GLU A 334 -7.66 -20.39 -50.23
C GLU A 334 -6.83 -19.64 -51.28
N GLN A 335 -6.02 -18.66 -50.86
CA GLN A 335 -5.13 -17.91 -51.76
C GLN A 335 -4.10 -18.82 -52.45
N GLU A 336 -3.56 -19.80 -51.73
CA GLU A 336 -2.65 -20.81 -52.30
C GLU A 336 -3.36 -21.71 -53.30
N LEU A 337 -4.60 -22.14 -53.02
CA LEU A 337 -5.42 -22.91 -53.95
C LEU A 337 -5.71 -22.11 -55.22
N GLU A 338 -6.14 -20.85 -55.11
CA GLU A 338 -6.43 -19.99 -56.26
C GLU A 338 -5.19 -19.76 -57.12
N LYS A 339 -4.03 -19.52 -56.50
CA LYS A 339 -2.75 -19.39 -57.20
C LYS A 339 -2.40 -20.67 -57.95
N ALA A 340 -2.42 -21.83 -57.26
CA ALA A 340 -2.10 -23.12 -57.88
C ALA A 340 -3.06 -23.47 -59.02
N PHE A 341 -4.35 -23.14 -58.86
CA PHE A 341 -5.37 -23.30 -59.89
C PHE A 341 -5.07 -22.40 -61.11
N SER A 342 -4.72 -21.13 -60.91
CA SER A 342 -4.35 -20.19 -61.99
C SER A 342 -3.12 -20.63 -62.78
N GLU A 343 -2.16 -21.29 -62.09
CA GLU A 343 -0.95 -21.87 -62.69
C GLU A 343 -1.20 -23.26 -63.30
N ARG A 344 -2.44 -23.76 -63.29
CA ARG A 344 -2.86 -25.09 -63.79
C ARG A 344 -2.21 -26.27 -63.07
N LYS A 345 -1.81 -26.09 -61.81
CA LYS A 345 -1.21 -27.13 -60.95
C LYS A 345 -2.30 -27.90 -60.19
N TYR A 346 -3.18 -28.59 -60.90
CA TYR A 346 -4.37 -29.22 -60.30
C TYR A 346 -4.04 -30.33 -59.29
N ASP A 347 -2.96 -31.08 -59.49
CA ASP A 347 -2.53 -32.10 -58.52
C ASP A 347 -2.17 -31.50 -57.16
N ALA A 348 -1.59 -30.28 -57.16
CA ALA A 348 -1.27 -29.56 -55.93
C ALA A 348 -2.54 -29.07 -55.22
N VAL A 349 -3.53 -28.59 -55.99
CA VAL A 349 -4.85 -28.21 -55.46
C VAL A 349 -5.50 -29.44 -54.81
N LEU A 350 -5.64 -30.54 -55.54
CA LEU A 350 -6.25 -31.79 -55.06
C LEU A 350 -5.56 -32.34 -53.80
N SER A 351 -4.24 -32.23 -53.71
CA SER A 351 -3.48 -32.70 -52.54
C SER A 351 -3.70 -31.85 -51.29
N ALA A 352 -4.06 -30.58 -51.42
CA ALA A 352 -4.25 -29.66 -50.30
C ALA A 352 -5.68 -29.68 -49.71
N LEU A 353 -6.70 -30.02 -50.51
CA LEU A 353 -8.11 -30.00 -50.08
C LEU A 353 -8.40 -30.86 -48.83
N PRO A 354 -7.91 -32.12 -48.71
CA PRO A 354 -8.23 -32.96 -47.55
C PRO A 354 -7.76 -32.35 -46.23
N SER A 355 -6.57 -31.74 -46.22
CA SER A 355 -6.00 -31.09 -45.03
C SER A 355 -6.79 -29.86 -44.60
N LEU A 356 -7.32 -29.08 -45.56
CA LEU A 356 -8.17 -27.93 -45.25
C LEU A 356 -9.52 -28.37 -44.69
N GLN A 357 -10.10 -29.42 -45.27
CA GLN A 357 -11.38 -29.98 -44.82
C GLN A 357 -11.26 -30.56 -43.40
N GLU A 358 -10.21 -31.34 -43.11
CA GLU A 358 -9.96 -31.89 -41.78
C GLU A 358 -9.84 -30.78 -40.72
N ARG A 359 -9.07 -29.73 -41.02
CA ARG A 359 -8.92 -28.57 -40.11
C ARG A 359 -10.23 -27.81 -39.89
N ALA A 360 -11.05 -27.63 -40.93
CA ALA A 360 -12.35 -26.99 -40.81
C ALA A 360 -13.32 -27.80 -39.93
N VAL A 361 -13.30 -29.13 -40.04
CA VAL A 361 -14.07 -30.03 -39.16
C VAL A 361 -13.58 -29.95 -37.72
N ILE A 362 -12.26 -29.93 -37.48
CA ILE A 362 -11.70 -29.78 -36.13
C ILE A 362 -12.18 -28.47 -35.49
N LEU A 363 -12.10 -27.35 -36.22
CA LEU A 363 -12.57 -26.06 -35.71
C LEU A 363 -14.08 -26.07 -35.44
N GLY A 364 -14.88 -26.62 -36.37
CA GLY A 364 -16.34 -26.71 -36.22
C GLY A 364 -16.72 -27.45 -34.95
N ASN A 365 -16.18 -28.66 -34.75
CA ASN A 365 -16.45 -29.46 -33.55
C ASN A 365 -16.04 -28.74 -32.26
N ALA A 366 -14.89 -28.04 -32.27
CA ALA A 366 -14.44 -27.29 -31.11
C ALA A 366 -15.34 -26.09 -30.77
N ILE A 367 -15.91 -25.43 -31.78
CA ILE A 367 -16.90 -24.37 -31.60
C ILE A 367 -18.20 -24.95 -31.05
N GLU A 368 -18.70 -26.07 -31.58
CA GLU A 368 -19.90 -26.72 -31.08
C GLU A 368 -19.78 -27.15 -29.62
N GLU A 369 -18.63 -27.71 -29.22
CA GLU A 369 -18.38 -28.11 -27.83
C GLU A 369 -18.43 -26.92 -26.87
N ARG A 370 -17.99 -25.73 -27.31
CA ARG A 370 -17.90 -24.52 -26.49
C ARG A 370 -19.16 -23.64 -26.52
N LYS A 371 -19.80 -23.50 -27.67
CA LYS A 371 -20.90 -22.56 -27.92
C LYS A 371 -22.25 -23.25 -28.15
N GLY A 372 -22.25 -24.57 -28.31
CA GLY A 372 -23.42 -25.36 -28.70
C GLY A 372 -23.55 -25.51 -30.20
N GLU A 373 -24.41 -26.43 -30.62
CA GLU A 373 -24.70 -26.72 -32.03
C GLU A 373 -25.44 -25.55 -32.72
N GLY A 374 -25.25 -25.42 -34.04
CA GLY A 374 -26.03 -24.50 -34.88
C GLY A 374 -25.57 -23.04 -34.88
N THR A 375 -24.30 -22.77 -34.53
CA THR A 375 -23.72 -21.44 -34.68
C THR A 375 -23.54 -21.06 -36.15
N GLU A 376 -23.56 -19.76 -36.45
CA GLU A 376 -23.33 -19.21 -37.79
C GLU A 376 -21.93 -19.59 -38.30
N SER A 377 -20.92 -19.57 -37.43
CA SER A 377 -19.56 -20.01 -37.76
C SER A 377 -19.48 -21.47 -38.18
N VAL A 378 -20.19 -22.38 -37.48
CA VAL A 378 -20.22 -23.81 -37.83
C VAL A 378 -20.93 -24.01 -39.16
N CYS A 379 -22.07 -23.37 -39.40
CA CYS A 379 -22.75 -23.44 -40.70
C CYS A 379 -21.87 -22.93 -41.86
N LEU A 380 -21.06 -21.89 -41.64
CA LEU A 380 -20.12 -21.40 -42.63
C LEU A 380 -18.97 -22.39 -42.89
N LEU A 381 -18.47 -23.08 -41.85
CA LEU A 381 -17.46 -24.13 -41.97
C LEU A 381 -17.99 -25.38 -42.68
N GLU A 382 -19.26 -25.76 -42.44
CA GLU A 382 -19.93 -26.81 -43.18
C GLU A 382 -20.02 -26.47 -44.67
N GLY A 383 -20.50 -25.27 -45.00
CA GLY A 383 -20.55 -24.78 -46.38
C GLY A 383 -19.17 -24.68 -47.04
N PHE A 384 -18.13 -24.39 -46.25
CA PHE A 384 -16.73 -24.39 -46.70
C PHE A 384 -16.28 -25.81 -47.05
N CYS A 385 -16.53 -26.79 -46.18
CA CYS A 385 -16.26 -28.21 -46.44
C CYS A 385 -17.00 -28.74 -47.68
N GLU A 386 -18.27 -28.38 -47.86
CA GLU A 386 -19.05 -28.74 -49.05
C GLU A 386 -18.42 -28.16 -50.33
N SER A 387 -18.00 -26.89 -50.29
CA SER A 387 -17.39 -26.21 -51.44
C SER A 387 -16.02 -26.83 -51.80
N LEU A 388 -15.23 -27.25 -50.80
CA LEU A 388 -13.98 -28.01 -51.02
C LEU A 388 -14.26 -29.37 -51.68
N PHE A 389 -15.30 -30.09 -51.25
CA PHE A 389 -15.69 -31.37 -51.83
C PHE A 389 -16.17 -31.23 -53.29
N HIS A 390 -16.95 -30.19 -53.58
CA HIS A 390 -17.37 -29.88 -54.95
C HIS A 390 -16.19 -29.52 -55.84
N LEU A 391 -15.22 -28.74 -55.33
CA LEU A 391 -13.99 -28.43 -56.05
C LEU A 391 -13.15 -29.68 -56.35
N HIS A 392 -13.04 -30.61 -55.40
CA HIS A 392 -12.39 -31.89 -55.63
C HIS A 392 -13.10 -32.69 -56.74
N SER A 393 -14.43 -32.76 -56.67
CA SER A 393 -15.25 -33.52 -57.62
C SER A 393 -15.21 -32.93 -59.03
N SER A 394 -15.23 -31.61 -59.17
CA SER A 394 -15.16 -30.94 -60.48
C SER A 394 -13.80 -31.15 -61.14
N LEU A 395 -12.70 -31.08 -60.39
CA LEU A 395 -11.34 -31.30 -60.91
C LEU A 395 -11.09 -32.74 -61.37
N MET A 396 -11.81 -33.71 -60.80
CA MET A 396 -11.73 -35.12 -61.19
C MET A 396 -12.67 -35.48 -62.36
N ALA A 397 -13.56 -34.57 -62.77
CA ALA A 397 -14.56 -34.82 -63.80
C ALA A 397 -14.00 -34.65 -65.24
N PRO A 398 -14.31 -35.55 -66.19
CA PRO A 398 -13.70 -35.56 -67.53
C PRO A 398 -14.28 -34.57 -68.56
N GLN A 399 -14.85 -33.41 -68.16
CA GLN A 399 -15.65 -32.55 -69.06
C GLN A 399 -15.21 -31.08 -69.11
N SER A 400 -15.56 -30.38 -70.21
CA SER A 400 -15.20 -28.98 -70.48
C SER A 400 -15.86 -27.94 -69.55
N SER A 401 -16.91 -28.30 -68.81
CA SER A 401 -17.58 -27.44 -67.82
C SER A 401 -16.89 -27.43 -66.44
N ALA A 402 -15.95 -28.35 -66.20
CA ALA A 402 -15.26 -28.51 -64.93
C ALA A 402 -14.46 -27.27 -64.49
N MET A 403 -13.96 -26.48 -65.46
CA MET A 403 -13.13 -25.31 -65.17
C MET A 403 -13.94 -24.13 -64.63
N GLU A 404 -15.10 -23.84 -65.23
CA GLU A 404 -16.00 -22.78 -64.77
C GLU A 404 -16.60 -23.12 -63.39
N GLU A 405 -16.98 -24.39 -63.20
CA GLU A 405 -17.50 -24.87 -61.92
C GLU A 405 -16.46 -24.79 -60.81
N SER A 406 -15.21 -25.20 -61.08
CA SER A 406 -14.10 -25.09 -60.11
C SER A 406 -13.80 -23.65 -59.73
N LYS A 407 -13.82 -22.73 -60.71
CA LYS A 407 -13.62 -21.29 -60.46
C LYS A 407 -14.74 -20.71 -59.60
N MET A 408 -15.99 -21.09 -59.86
CA MET A 408 -17.15 -20.69 -59.06
C MET A 408 -17.03 -21.17 -57.60
N GLN A 409 -16.53 -22.40 -57.38
CA GLN A 409 -16.29 -22.89 -56.02
C GLN A 409 -15.19 -22.12 -55.29
N LEU A 410 -14.09 -21.76 -55.95
CA LEU A 410 -13.04 -20.90 -55.37
C LEU A 410 -13.59 -19.52 -54.95
N GLU A 411 -14.41 -18.89 -55.80
CA GLU A 411 -15.08 -17.63 -55.47
C GLU A 411 -16.03 -17.79 -54.26
N ARG A 412 -16.73 -18.93 -54.16
CA ARG A 412 -17.59 -19.25 -53.01
C ARG A 412 -16.79 -19.48 -51.73
N LEU A 413 -15.66 -20.18 -51.78
CA LEU A 413 -14.76 -20.39 -50.63
C LEU A 413 -14.31 -19.04 -50.06
N ARG A 414 -13.86 -18.13 -50.91
CA ARG A 414 -13.48 -16.77 -50.51
C ARG A 414 -14.62 -16.03 -49.80
N ALA A 415 -15.83 -16.08 -50.35
CA ALA A 415 -16.98 -15.40 -49.77
C ALA A 415 -17.35 -15.99 -48.39
N LEU A 416 -17.29 -17.31 -48.23
CA LEU A 416 -17.54 -17.99 -46.96
C LEU A 416 -16.51 -17.60 -45.90
N LEU A 417 -15.23 -17.56 -46.25
CA LEU A 417 -14.15 -17.18 -45.33
C LEU A 417 -14.23 -15.73 -44.88
N GLN A 418 -14.65 -14.82 -45.76
CA GLN A 418 -14.92 -13.42 -45.38
C GLN A 418 -16.02 -13.31 -44.31
N ASN A 419 -17.09 -14.10 -44.46
CA ASN A 419 -18.17 -14.13 -43.48
C ASN A 419 -17.79 -14.86 -42.20
N LEU A 420 -16.91 -15.87 -42.27
CA LEU A 420 -16.46 -16.65 -41.12
C LEU A 420 -15.80 -15.77 -40.06
N HIS A 421 -14.93 -14.83 -40.46
CA HIS A 421 -14.32 -13.89 -39.51
C HIS A 421 -15.36 -13.07 -38.74
N ALA A 422 -16.33 -12.50 -39.45
CA ALA A 422 -17.39 -11.69 -38.83
C ALA A 422 -18.27 -12.54 -37.89
N ALA A 423 -18.58 -13.78 -38.27
CA ALA A 423 -19.33 -14.71 -37.42
C ALA A 423 -18.55 -15.06 -36.14
N LEU A 424 -17.26 -15.40 -36.27
CA LEU A 424 -16.40 -15.73 -35.13
C LEU A 424 -16.26 -14.54 -34.17
N GLU A 425 -16.10 -13.31 -34.67
CA GLU A 425 -16.01 -12.12 -33.80
C GLU A 425 -17.29 -11.83 -33.03
N LYS A 426 -18.45 -12.13 -33.63
CA LYS A 426 -19.76 -11.94 -33.01
C LYS A 426 -20.07 -13.03 -31.97
N GLU A 427 -19.70 -14.28 -32.25
CA GLU A 427 -20.04 -15.44 -31.41
C GLU A 427 -19.01 -15.70 -30.30
N ILE A 428 -17.73 -15.38 -30.56
CA ILE A 428 -16.60 -15.60 -29.66
C ILE A 428 -16.07 -14.24 -29.20
N LYS A 429 -16.83 -13.63 -28.30
CA LYS A 429 -16.52 -12.33 -27.69
C LYS A 429 -15.24 -12.37 -26.88
N ARG A 430 -14.56 -11.22 -26.76
CA ARG A 430 -13.44 -11.04 -25.83
C ARG A 430 -13.95 -11.14 -24.40
N GLN A 431 -13.27 -11.89 -23.55
CA GLN A 431 -13.67 -12.04 -22.16
C GLN A 431 -12.80 -11.21 -21.23
N VAL A 432 -13.43 -10.30 -20.48
CA VAL A 432 -12.76 -9.46 -19.48
C VAL A 432 -13.31 -9.80 -18.09
N ILE A 433 -12.44 -10.23 -17.18
CA ILE A 433 -12.82 -10.58 -15.81
C ILE A 433 -12.31 -9.53 -14.84
N PHE A 434 -13.20 -8.99 -14.02
CA PHE A 434 -12.87 -8.13 -12.90
C PHE A 434 -12.87 -8.96 -11.62
N LEU A 435 -11.77 -8.93 -10.88
CA LEU A 435 -11.58 -9.74 -9.68
C LEU A 435 -11.56 -8.91 -8.39
N PRO A 436 -12.57 -8.10 -8.01
CA PRO A 436 -12.50 -7.32 -6.77
C PRO A 436 -12.60 -8.22 -5.53
N HIS A 437 -11.83 -7.94 -4.47
CA HIS A 437 -11.96 -8.66 -3.19
C HIS A 437 -13.00 -8.03 -2.26
N SER A 438 -13.21 -6.71 -2.33
CA SER A 438 -14.13 -5.95 -1.46
C SER A 438 -15.11 -5.08 -2.23
N ALA A 439 -16.37 -5.04 -1.78
CA ALA A 439 -17.43 -4.21 -2.35
C ALA A 439 -17.19 -2.71 -2.09
N LYS A 440 -16.47 -2.37 -1.01
CA LYS A 440 -16.08 -0.98 -0.66
C LYS A 440 -15.37 -0.28 -1.82
N HIS A 441 -14.57 -1.03 -2.56
CA HIS A 441 -13.71 -0.53 -3.63
C HIS A 441 -14.33 -0.64 -5.02
N PHE A 442 -15.55 -1.16 -5.14
CA PHE A 442 -16.21 -1.39 -6.42
C PHE A 442 -16.36 -0.11 -7.27
N ALA A 443 -16.51 1.05 -6.63
CA ALA A 443 -16.59 2.34 -7.31
C ALA A 443 -15.37 2.67 -8.19
N SER A 444 -14.19 2.11 -7.91
CA SER A 444 -12.99 2.33 -8.72
C SER A 444 -13.00 1.57 -10.04
N LEU A 445 -13.87 0.57 -10.18
CA LEU A 445 -13.97 -0.29 -11.37
C LEU A 445 -15.29 -0.11 -12.10
N ARG A 446 -16.36 0.21 -11.36
CA ARG A 446 -17.74 0.27 -11.87
C ARG A 446 -17.86 1.08 -13.17
N PRO A 447 -17.35 2.31 -13.31
CA PRO A 447 -17.52 3.08 -14.54
C PRO A 447 -16.86 2.43 -15.76
N LEU A 448 -15.73 1.74 -15.58
CA LEU A 448 -15.08 0.96 -16.64
C LEU A 448 -15.89 -0.29 -16.99
N ILE A 449 -16.42 -1.00 -15.99
CA ILE A 449 -17.31 -2.15 -16.20
C ILE A 449 -18.54 -1.74 -17.02
N ASP A 450 -19.17 -0.63 -16.65
CA ASP A 450 -20.34 -0.08 -17.36
C ASP A 450 -19.99 0.21 -18.83
N ALA A 451 -18.88 0.91 -19.09
CA ALA A 451 -18.41 1.20 -20.44
C ALA A 451 -18.10 -0.05 -21.29
N LEU A 452 -17.58 -1.11 -20.67
CA LEU A 452 -17.29 -2.36 -21.39
C LEU A 452 -18.54 -3.21 -21.65
N ARG A 453 -19.56 -3.15 -20.78
CA ARG A 453 -20.84 -3.87 -20.96
C ARG A 453 -21.67 -3.33 -22.13
N GLU A 454 -21.43 -2.09 -22.55
CA GLU A 454 -22.06 -1.49 -23.73
C GLU A 454 -21.49 -2.03 -25.05
N ARG A 455 -20.34 -2.72 -25.01
CA ARG A 455 -19.70 -3.26 -26.21
C ARG A 455 -20.28 -4.61 -26.60
N GLU A 456 -20.63 -4.75 -27.88
CA GLU A 456 -21.16 -6.02 -28.41
C GLU A 456 -20.09 -7.12 -28.51
N ASP A 457 -18.82 -6.74 -28.68
CA ASP A 457 -17.66 -7.62 -28.91
C ASP A 457 -16.99 -8.14 -27.63
N THR A 458 -17.51 -7.75 -26.46
CA THR A 458 -16.89 -7.99 -25.16
C THR A 458 -17.88 -8.63 -24.18
N GLU A 459 -17.47 -9.70 -23.51
CA GLU A 459 -18.16 -10.32 -22.38
C GLU A 459 -17.47 -9.87 -21.09
N VAL A 460 -18.18 -9.17 -20.21
CA VAL A 460 -17.65 -8.70 -18.93
C VAL A 460 -18.15 -9.61 -17.81
N LYS A 461 -17.23 -10.17 -17.04
CA LYS A 461 -17.52 -10.98 -15.84
C LYS A 461 -17.06 -10.25 -14.58
N LEU A 462 -17.99 -9.96 -13.69
CA LEU A 462 -17.68 -9.46 -12.35
C LEU A 462 -17.60 -10.64 -11.39
N MET A 463 -16.42 -10.90 -10.84
CA MET A 463 -16.15 -12.07 -10.02
C MET A 463 -15.48 -11.65 -8.72
N PRO A 464 -16.25 -11.35 -7.67
CA PRO A 464 -15.70 -11.13 -6.34
C PRO A 464 -14.89 -12.35 -5.88
N ILE A 465 -13.74 -12.11 -5.25
CA ILE A 465 -12.81 -13.16 -4.81
C ILE A 465 -12.63 -13.16 -3.29
N PRO A 466 -12.33 -14.31 -2.67
CA PRO A 466 -12.10 -14.41 -1.24
C PRO A 466 -10.78 -13.77 -0.81
N TYR A 467 -10.74 -13.28 0.42
CA TYR A 467 -9.55 -12.72 1.07
C TYR A 467 -9.50 -13.11 2.55
N PHE A 468 -8.39 -12.80 3.20
CA PHE A 468 -8.08 -13.16 4.59
C PHE A 468 -7.42 -11.97 5.26
N ASP A 469 -7.57 -11.84 6.58
CA ASP A 469 -6.73 -10.94 7.37
C ASP A 469 -5.36 -11.60 7.60
N CYS A 470 -4.28 -10.84 7.43
CA CYS A 470 -2.92 -11.28 7.75
C CYS A 470 -2.65 -11.00 9.22
N LEU A 471 -2.44 -12.02 10.05
CA LEU A 471 -2.15 -11.87 11.47
C LEU A 471 -0.72 -11.33 11.68
N GLY A 472 -0.39 -10.87 12.89
CA GLY A 472 0.89 -10.23 13.19
C GLY A 472 2.11 -11.16 13.06
N ASP A 473 1.87 -12.47 13.02
CA ASP A 473 2.89 -13.50 12.74
C ASP A 473 2.97 -13.89 11.26
N GLY A 474 2.16 -13.26 10.39
CA GLY A 474 2.07 -13.54 8.96
C GLY A 474 1.11 -14.69 8.58
N SER A 475 0.49 -15.36 9.55
CA SER A 475 -0.53 -16.37 9.25
C SER A 475 -1.83 -15.74 8.76
N LEU A 476 -2.64 -16.48 8.00
CA LEU A 476 -3.94 -16.00 7.50
C LEU A 476 -5.06 -16.36 8.48
N SER A 477 -6.04 -15.46 8.62
CA SER A 477 -7.25 -15.66 9.42
C SER A 477 -8.24 -16.64 8.77
N GLU A 478 -9.50 -16.62 9.24
CA GLU A 478 -10.62 -17.20 8.50
C GLU A 478 -10.88 -16.43 7.20
N MET A 479 -11.50 -17.11 6.23
CA MET A 479 -11.79 -16.57 4.90
C MET A 479 -12.98 -15.61 4.94
N HIS A 480 -12.82 -14.47 4.28
CA HIS A 480 -13.85 -13.47 4.01
C HIS A 480 -14.29 -13.52 2.55
N TYR A 481 -15.59 -13.39 2.30
CA TYR A 481 -16.16 -13.32 0.96
C TYR A 481 -17.30 -12.32 0.89
N GLU A 482 -17.14 -11.28 0.07
CA GLU A 482 -18.08 -10.15 -0.03
C GLU A 482 -19.02 -10.23 -1.24
N GLY A 483 -19.13 -11.36 -1.94
CA GLY A 483 -19.91 -11.45 -3.20
C GLY A 483 -21.35 -10.96 -3.11
N GLU A 484 -22.02 -11.21 -1.99
CA GLU A 484 -23.40 -10.77 -1.72
C GLU A 484 -23.54 -9.27 -1.42
N ASN A 485 -22.43 -8.58 -1.12
CA ASN A 485 -22.40 -7.15 -0.81
C ASN A 485 -22.32 -6.28 -2.09
N PHE A 486 -22.07 -6.87 -3.25
CA PHE A 486 -22.04 -6.15 -4.53
C PHE A 486 -23.46 -5.80 -5.00
N PRO A 487 -23.64 -4.70 -5.77
CA PRO A 487 -24.97 -4.28 -6.23
C PRO A 487 -25.62 -5.33 -7.14
N LYS A 488 -26.89 -5.65 -6.87
CA LYS A 488 -27.63 -6.77 -7.51
C LYS A 488 -27.85 -6.60 -9.01
N GLU A 489 -27.73 -5.38 -9.53
CA GLU A 489 -27.81 -5.06 -10.95
C GLU A 489 -26.59 -5.56 -11.77
N TYR A 490 -25.52 -5.98 -11.10
CA TYR A 490 -24.36 -6.60 -11.74
C TYR A 490 -24.42 -8.13 -11.57
N PRO A 491 -24.49 -8.90 -12.67
CA PRO A 491 -24.42 -10.35 -12.60
C PRO A 491 -23.07 -10.78 -12.02
N ILE A 492 -23.13 -11.43 -10.85
CA ILE A 492 -21.93 -11.97 -10.19
C ILE A 492 -21.62 -13.36 -10.74
N THR A 493 -20.38 -13.55 -11.17
CA THR A 493 -19.84 -14.86 -11.52
C THR A 493 -19.23 -15.50 -10.27
N ASP A 494 -19.68 -16.68 -9.89
CA ASP A 494 -19.12 -17.40 -8.75
C ASP A 494 -17.74 -17.97 -9.11
N TYR A 495 -16.71 -17.50 -8.42
CA TYR A 495 -15.32 -17.91 -8.65
C TYR A 495 -15.10 -19.42 -8.51
N ARG A 496 -15.92 -20.12 -7.71
CA ARG A 496 -15.82 -21.56 -7.48
C ARG A 496 -16.28 -22.38 -8.69
N SER A 497 -17.11 -21.79 -9.54
CA SER A 497 -17.64 -22.42 -10.74
C SER A 497 -16.80 -22.14 -11.99
N TYR A 498 -15.86 -21.21 -11.90
CA TYR A 498 -15.12 -20.72 -13.04
C TYR A 498 -13.77 -21.44 -13.20
N ASN A 499 -13.58 -22.10 -14.34
CA ASN A 499 -12.34 -22.84 -14.62
C ASN A 499 -11.35 -21.98 -15.43
N PHE A 500 -10.45 -21.29 -14.73
CA PHE A 500 -9.44 -20.42 -15.35
C PHE A 500 -8.56 -21.14 -16.39
N ALA A 501 -8.19 -22.39 -16.14
CA ALA A 501 -7.35 -23.17 -17.05
C ALA A 501 -8.08 -23.59 -18.34
N ALA A 502 -9.41 -23.71 -18.28
CA ALA A 502 -10.22 -24.04 -19.46
C ALA A 502 -10.70 -22.80 -20.21
N GLU A 503 -10.96 -21.69 -19.51
CA GLU A 503 -11.54 -20.49 -20.12
C GLU A 503 -10.46 -19.57 -20.71
N LEU A 504 -9.32 -19.41 -20.02
CA LEU A 504 -8.20 -18.54 -20.44
C LEU A 504 -8.67 -17.15 -20.94
N PRO A 505 -9.25 -16.31 -20.08
CA PRO A 505 -9.78 -15.00 -20.48
C PRO A 505 -8.77 -14.14 -21.24
N ASP A 506 -9.27 -13.30 -22.15
CA ASP A 506 -8.47 -12.30 -22.87
C ASP A 506 -7.85 -11.29 -21.90
N CYS A 507 -8.57 -10.91 -20.84
CA CYS A 507 -8.07 -9.96 -19.85
C CYS A 507 -8.58 -10.25 -18.45
N ILE A 508 -7.68 -10.15 -17.46
CA ILE A 508 -8.01 -10.12 -16.03
C ILE A 508 -7.63 -8.75 -15.49
N VAL A 509 -8.56 -8.12 -14.76
CA VAL A 509 -8.39 -6.83 -14.11
C VAL A 509 -8.36 -7.02 -12.59
N MET A 510 -7.25 -6.61 -11.98
CA MET A 510 -7.07 -6.54 -10.53
C MET A 510 -7.11 -5.09 -10.06
N ASN A 511 -7.69 -4.83 -8.89
CA ASN A 511 -7.74 -3.49 -8.30
C ASN A 511 -6.88 -3.31 -7.04
N SER A 512 -6.20 -4.37 -6.62
CA SER A 512 -5.07 -4.35 -5.71
C SER A 512 -3.95 -5.24 -6.29
N PRO A 513 -2.71 -5.18 -5.78
CA PRO A 513 -1.58 -5.96 -6.31
C PRO A 513 -1.76 -7.50 -6.32
N TYR A 514 -2.62 -8.02 -5.43
CA TYR A 514 -2.91 -9.45 -5.26
C TYR A 514 -1.65 -10.29 -5.07
N ASP A 515 -1.12 -10.19 -3.85
CA ASP A 515 0.09 -10.86 -3.41
C ASP A 515 0.04 -11.12 -1.89
N ALA A 516 1.14 -11.65 -1.35
CA ALA A 516 1.29 -11.99 0.06
C ALA A 516 1.91 -10.88 0.93
N PHE A 517 2.19 -9.69 0.37
CA PHE A 517 3.07 -8.70 1.00
C PHE A 517 2.31 -7.54 1.66
N ASN A 518 0.99 -7.51 1.53
CA ASN A 518 0.19 -6.60 2.35
C ASN A 518 0.18 -7.09 3.82
N PRO A 519 0.52 -6.23 4.79
CA PRO A 519 0.73 -6.64 6.18
C PRO A 519 -0.56 -6.97 6.94
N VAL A 520 -1.72 -6.60 6.41
CA VAL A 520 -3.00 -6.68 7.14
C VAL A 520 -4.04 -7.56 6.48
N TRP A 521 -3.95 -7.82 5.17
CA TRP A 521 -4.86 -8.71 4.45
C TRP A 521 -4.19 -9.30 3.21
N SER A 522 -4.71 -10.41 2.68
CA SER A 522 -4.28 -10.98 1.40
C SER A 522 -5.43 -11.74 0.74
N VAL A 523 -5.44 -11.81 -0.60
CA VAL A 523 -6.41 -12.64 -1.34
C VAL A 523 -6.07 -14.12 -1.20
N ASP A 524 -6.99 -15.02 -1.55
CA ASP A 524 -6.62 -16.44 -1.65
C ASP A 524 -5.40 -16.62 -2.58
N PRO A 525 -4.35 -17.38 -2.15
CA PRO A 525 -3.12 -17.55 -2.92
C PRO A 525 -3.31 -18.06 -4.34
N PHE A 526 -4.45 -18.64 -4.70
CA PHE A 526 -4.79 -18.94 -6.09
C PHE A 526 -4.85 -17.68 -6.97
N PHE A 527 -5.34 -16.56 -6.42
CA PHE A 527 -5.49 -15.27 -7.12
C PHE A 527 -4.26 -14.37 -7.04
N TYR A 528 -3.12 -14.86 -6.55
CA TYR A 528 -1.89 -14.07 -6.61
C TYR A 528 -1.54 -13.76 -8.06
N SER A 529 -1.06 -12.54 -8.31
CA SER A 529 -0.68 -12.05 -9.64
C SER A 529 0.34 -12.96 -10.35
N GLU A 530 1.23 -13.61 -9.59
CA GLU A 530 2.18 -14.61 -10.09
C GLU A 530 1.50 -15.81 -10.78
N LYS A 531 0.32 -16.22 -10.28
CA LYS A 531 -0.48 -17.31 -10.85
C LYS A 531 -1.44 -16.77 -11.91
N LEU A 532 -2.08 -15.63 -11.68
CA LEU A 532 -3.05 -15.06 -12.62
C LEU A 532 -2.45 -14.79 -14.00
N LYS A 533 -1.17 -14.37 -14.06
CA LYS A 533 -0.46 -14.19 -15.35
C LYS A 533 -0.33 -15.49 -16.17
N GLN A 534 -0.68 -16.66 -15.64
CA GLN A 534 -0.65 -17.92 -16.41
C GLN A 534 -1.99 -18.22 -17.07
N TYR A 535 -3.06 -17.50 -16.70
CA TYR A 535 -4.43 -17.78 -17.14
C TYR A 535 -5.04 -16.70 -18.02
N THR A 536 -4.28 -15.67 -18.41
CA THR A 536 -4.81 -14.55 -19.20
C THR A 536 -3.80 -14.01 -20.21
N ASN A 537 -4.30 -13.52 -21.35
CA ASN A 537 -3.49 -12.83 -22.35
C ASN A 537 -2.99 -11.48 -21.83
N LYS A 538 -3.85 -10.72 -21.14
CA LYS A 538 -3.48 -9.46 -20.46
C LYS A 538 -3.87 -9.50 -18.98
N LEU A 539 -2.95 -9.11 -18.11
CA LEU A 539 -3.19 -8.86 -16.69
C LEU A 539 -3.06 -7.35 -16.47
N VAL A 540 -4.15 -6.71 -16.04
CA VAL A 540 -4.21 -5.26 -15.88
C VAL A 540 -4.46 -4.90 -14.41
N TYR A 541 -3.64 -3.99 -13.88
CA TYR A 541 -3.82 -3.43 -12.54
C TYR A 541 -4.37 -2.01 -12.62
N ILE A 542 -5.44 -1.74 -11.86
CA ILE A 542 -6.03 -0.40 -11.71
C ILE A 542 -6.23 -0.13 -10.22
N PRO A 543 -5.41 0.71 -9.57
CA PRO A 543 -5.51 0.98 -8.14
C PRO A 543 -6.93 1.38 -7.72
N TRP A 544 -7.40 0.86 -6.59
CA TRP A 544 -8.72 1.20 -6.06
C TRP A 544 -8.82 2.61 -5.46
N PHE A 545 -7.73 3.38 -5.45
CA PHE A 545 -7.61 4.66 -4.77
C PHE A 545 -6.98 5.74 -5.68
N VAL A 546 -7.03 6.99 -5.20
CA VAL A 546 -6.39 8.18 -5.78
C VAL A 546 -5.74 8.95 -4.64
N THR A 547 -4.47 9.33 -4.80
CA THR A 547 -3.73 10.18 -3.84
C THR A 547 -3.59 11.59 -4.39
N ASP A 548 -3.01 12.50 -3.61
CA ASP A 548 -2.38 13.69 -4.18
C ASP A 548 -1.22 13.24 -5.09
N GLU A 549 -0.84 14.11 -6.05
CA GLU A 549 0.38 13.90 -6.83
C GLU A 549 1.59 13.85 -5.89
N ILE A 550 2.54 12.95 -6.14
CA ILE A 550 3.72 12.74 -5.30
C ILE A 550 4.95 13.14 -6.10
N ASP A 551 5.68 14.14 -5.61
CA ASP A 551 7.00 14.52 -6.14
C ASP A 551 8.10 14.00 -5.21
N SER A 552 9.01 13.14 -5.71
CA SER A 552 10.07 12.54 -4.90
C SER A 552 11.06 13.57 -4.33
N GLU A 553 11.14 14.75 -4.95
CA GLU A 553 12.05 15.83 -4.55
C GLU A 553 11.36 16.85 -3.63
N ASN A 554 10.04 16.77 -3.45
CA ASN A 554 9.30 17.64 -2.55
C ASN A 554 9.33 17.07 -1.11
N PRO A 555 9.89 17.81 -0.12
CA PRO A 555 9.94 17.35 1.26
C PRO A 555 8.56 17.10 1.89
N GLU A 556 7.49 17.76 1.42
CA GLU A 556 6.12 17.49 1.90
C GLU A 556 5.60 16.11 1.47
N ASP A 557 6.17 15.54 0.41
CA ASP A 557 5.75 14.26 -0.16
C ASP A 557 6.64 13.10 0.27
N GLY A 558 7.72 13.34 1.01
CA GLY A 558 8.66 12.28 1.43
C GLY A 558 7.99 11.11 2.18
N LYS A 559 6.99 11.39 3.04
CA LYS A 559 6.20 10.36 3.73
C LYS A 559 5.27 9.60 2.78
N SER A 560 4.66 10.30 1.81
CA SER A 560 3.83 9.70 0.76
C SER A 560 4.68 8.79 -0.13
N PHE A 561 5.84 9.28 -0.56
CA PHE A 561 6.81 8.54 -1.37
C PHE A 561 7.35 7.32 -0.63
N TYR A 562 7.58 7.41 0.69
CA TYR A 562 7.89 6.25 1.51
C TYR A 562 6.77 5.20 1.47
N ASN A 563 5.51 5.62 1.71
CA ASN A 563 4.35 4.72 1.72
C ASN A 563 4.06 4.05 0.36
N MET A 564 4.59 4.56 -0.75
CA MET A 564 4.51 3.89 -2.05
C MET A 564 5.04 2.44 -2.01
N ARG A 565 5.89 2.08 -1.03
CA ARG A 565 6.38 0.70 -0.88
C ARG A 565 5.26 -0.35 -0.77
N TYR A 566 4.11 0.03 -0.22
CA TYR A 566 2.99 -0.88 0.03
C TYR A 566 2.13 -1.18 -1.20
N TYR A 567 2.31 -0.44 -2.30
CA TYR A 567 1.51 -0.60 -3.51
C TYR A 567 2.27 -0.44 -4.83
N VAL A 568 3.54 -0.03 -4.79
CA VAL A 568 4.42 0.12 -5.97
C VAL A 568 5.52 -0.93 -5.98
N THR A 569 6.22 -1.13 -4.86
CA THR A 569 7.32 -2.09 -4.75
C THR A 569 6.80 -3.47 -4.34
N VAL A 570 5.83 -3.96 -5.11
CA VAL A 570 5.08 -5.20 -4.85
C VAL A 570 4.93 -6.02 -6.14
N PRO A 571 4.78 -7.35 -6.06
CA PRO A 571 4.79 -8.22 -7.24
C PRO A 571 3.72 -7.87 -8.28
N GLY A 572 2.54 -7.41 -7.83
CA GLY A 572 1.44 -7.08 -8.74
C GLY A 572 1.81 -6.07 -9.83
N ILE A 573 2.68 -5.11 -9.53
CA ILE A 573 3.14 -4.11 -10.51
C ILE A 573 4.03 -4.75 -11.57
N ILE A 574 4.94 -5.63 -11.15
CA ILE A 574 5.90 -6.30 -12.04
C ILE A 574 5.18 -7.31 -12.94
N HIS A 575 4.23 -8.06 -12.37
CA HIS A 575 3.47 -9.11 -13.03
C HIS A 575 2.42 -8.59 -14.02
N ALA A 576 1.86 -7.40 -13.78
CA ALA A 576 0.91 -6.79 -14.70
C ALA A 576 1.55 -6.55 -16.08
N ASP A 577 0.77 -6.72 -17.13
CA ASP A 577 1.12 -6.22 -18.47
C ASP A 577 0.89 -4.72 -18.53
N TYR A 578 -0.14 -4.24 -17.83
CA TYR A 578 -0.45 -2.82 -17.75
C TYR A 578 -0.88 -2.41 -16.35
N THR A 579 -0.38 -1.28 -15.88
CA THR A 579 -0.84 -0.59 -14.66
C THR A 579 -1.36 0.78 -15.05
N ILE A 580 -2.64 1.07 -14.79
CA ILE A 580 -3.23 2.38 -15.10
C ILE A 580 -3.30 3.21 -13.82
N VAL A 581 -2.57 4.33 -13.79
CA VAL A 581 -2.53 5.27 -12.66
C VAL A 581 -3.19 6.60 -13.01
N GLN A 582 -3.53 7.39 -11.97
CA GLN A 582 -4.39 8.58 -12.06
C GLN A 582 -3.88 9.72 -12.95
N SER A 583 -2.59 9.75 -13.28
CA SER A 583 -1.95 10.87 -13.97
C SER A 583 -0.56 10.50 -14.49
N GLU A 584 -0.02 11.31 -15.40
CA GLU A 584 1.39 11.21 -15.79
C GLU A 584 2.35 11.54 -14.63
N GLY A 585 1.99 12.46 -13.73
CA GLY A 585 2.81 12.76 -12.55
C GLY A 585 2.94 11.55 -11.61
N MET A 586 1.85 10.83 -11.37
CA MET A 586 1.90 9.58 -10.61
C MET A 586 2.61 8.46 -11.35
N ARG A 587 2.56 8.42 -12.69
CA ARG A 587 3.37 7.49 -13.49
C ARG A 587 4.86 7.76 -13.28
N GLU A 588 5.29 9.02 -13.32
CA GLU A 588 6.67 9.43 -13.02
C GLU A 588 7.08 9.02 -11.60
N ALA A 589 6.22 9.29 -10.60
CA ALA A 589 6.47 8.89 -9.21
C ALA A 589 6.63 7.36 -9.05
N TYR A 590 5.79 6.56 -9.73
CA TYR A 590 5.90 5.10 -9.72
C TYR A 590 7.23 4.64 -10.32
N LEU A 591 7.63 5.19 -11.46
CA LEU A 591 8.88 4.82 -12.11
C LEU A 591 10.09 5.18 -11.26
N GLU A 592 10.10 6.36 -10.63
CA GLU A 592 11.14 6.78 -9.71
C GLU A 592 11.21 5.85 -8.48
N LYS A 593 10.06 5.51 -7.90
CA LYS A 593 9.99 4.58 -6.77
C LYS A 593 10.54 3.19 -7.13
N ILE A 594 10.18 2.66 -8.30
CA ILE A 594 10.70 1.38 -8.79
C ILE A 594 12.21 1.47 -9.05
N SER A 595 12.70 2.60 -9.58
CA SER A 595 14.14 2.82 -9.79
C SER A 595 14.92 2.70 -8.48
N ARG A 596 14.51 3.43 -7.42
CA ARG A 596 15.17 3.38 -6.11
C ARG A 596 15.09 1.99 -5.45
N PHE A 597 13.95 1.30 -5.62
CA PHE A 597 13.77 -0.07 -5.17
C PHE A 597 14.76 -1.04 -5.84
N LEU A 598 14.92 -0.97 -7.16
CA LEU A 598 15.87 -1.82 -7.90
C LEU A 598 17.33 -1.46 -7.63
N GLU A 599 17.61 -0.22 -7.25
CA GLU A 599 18.95 0.23 -6.87
C GLU A 599 19.40 -0.35 -5.52
N GLY A 600 18.46 -0.77 -4.68
CA GLY A 600 18.70 -1.14 -3.29
C GLY A 600 18.89 0.09 -2.38
N GLU A 601 18.53 1.28 -2.87
CA GLU A 601 18.68 2.55 -2.14
C GLU A 601 17.61 2.77 -1.08
N GLU A 602 16.56 1.94 -1.04
CA GLU A 602 15.56 2.08 0.04
C GLU A 602 16.12 1.73 1.43
N ASP A 603 17.33 1.17 1.52
CA ASP A 603 17.96 0.79 2.79
C ASP A 603 19.47 1.08 2.96
N LEU A 604 20.11 1.82 2.04
CA LEU A 604 21.54 2.16 2.12
C LEU A 604 21.83 3.66 2.24
N GLU A 605 21.26 4.31 3.25
CA GLU A 605 21.93 5.45 3.89
C GLU A 605 22.70 4.95 5.13
N GLU A 606 23.88 4.37 4.87
CA GLU A 606 25.14 4.53 5.62
C GLU A 606 26.09 3.35 5.35
N ASN A 607 27.23 3.67 4.73
CA ASN A 607 28.47 2.90 4.61
C ASN A 607 28.51 1.67 3.67
N ALA A 608 28.95 1.88 2.43
CA ALA A 608 29.51 0.81 1.59
C ALA A 608 30.88 1.20 1.00
N GLY A 609 31.89 0.33 1.20
CA GLY A 609 33.27 0.50 0.76
C GLY A 609 33.56 0.10 -0.69
N ASN A 610 34.81 0.34 -1.11
CA ASN A 610 35.27 0.46 -2.50
C ASN A 610 35.41 -0.83 -3.34
N ALA A 611 35.01 -2.01 -2.85
CA ALA A 611 35.27 -3.29 -3.54
C ALA A 611 34.18 -3.74 -4.54
N ASP A 612 33.11 -2.95 -4.68
CA ASP A 612 31.84 -3.39 -5.26
C ASP A 612 31.61 -2.97 -6.74
N ARG A 613 32.63 -2.37 -7.37
CA ARG A 613 32.48 -1.63 -8.64
C ARG A 613 32.33 -2.46 -9.93
N ILE A 614 32.70 -3.76 -9.92
CA ILE A 614 32.65 -4.60 -11.14
C ILE A 614 31.36 -5.42 -11.20
N GLN A 615 30.89 -5.99 -10.08
CA GLN A 615 29.57 -6.65 -10.00
C GLN A 615 28.40 -5.68 -10.18
N ARG A 616 28.54 -4.41 -9.75
CA ARG A 616 27.54 -3.36 -9.99
C ARG A 616 27.25 -3.10 -11.47
N LYS A 617 28.20 -3.36 -12.37
CA LYS A 617 28.07 -2.98 -13.80
C LYS A 617 27.21 -3.96 -14.62
N GLU A 618 27.20 -5.25 -14.28
CA GLU A 618 26.29 -6.25 -14.88
C GLU A 618 24.88 -6.14 -14.27
N ALA A 619 24.76 -5.88 -12.97
CA ALA A 619 23.48 -5.58 -12.32
C ALA A 619 22.84 -4.28 -12.85
N LEU A 620 23.63 -3.27 -13.21
CA LEU A 620 23.16 -2.02 -13.83
C LEU A 620 22.56 -2.21 -15.23
N LEU A 621 22.99 -3.21 -16.00
CA LEU A 621 22.51 -3.44 -17.36
C LEU A 621 21.09 -4.06 -17.35
N ASN A 622 20.85 -5.06 -16.48
CA ASN A 622 19.52 -5.64 -16.29
C ASN A 622 18.51 -4.64 -15.69
N ARG A 623 18.95 -3.70 -14.85
CA ARG A 623 18.07 -2.66 -14.25
C ARG A 623 17.44 -1.75 -15.28
N LYS A 624 18.24 -1.28 -16.25
CA LYS A 624 17.74 -0.37 -17.29
C LYS A 624 16.68 -1.07 -18.14
N ASP A 625 16.89 -2.34 -18.46
CA ASP A 625 15.93 -3.15 -19.21
C ASP A 625 14.62 -3.33 -18.43
N VAL A 626 14.67 -3.54 -17.11
CA VAL A 626 13.47 -3.59 -16.26
C VAL A 626 12.72 -2.26 -16.29
N LEU A 627 13.42 -1.14 -16.11
CA LEU A 627 12.79 0.20 -16.13
C LEU A 627 12.20 0.54 -17.50
N GLU A 628 12.88 0.22 -18.60
CA GLU A 628 12.36 0.39 -19.95
C GLU A 628 11.11 -0.47 -20.21
N GLN A 629 10.98 -1.63 -19.55
CA GLN A 629 9.74 -2.40 -19.55
C GLN A 629 8.65 -1.73 -18.70
N MET A 630 8.96 -1.32 -17.47
CA MET A 630 7.98 -0.67 -16.59
C MET A 630 7.45 0.63 -17.19
N GLU A 631 8.28 1.40 -17.89
CA GLU A 631 7.89 2.64 -18.57
C GLU A 631 6.77 2.42 -19.62
N LYS A 632 6.78 1.24 -20.27
CA LYS A 632 5.75 0.83 -21.24
C LYS A 632 4.51 0.25 -20.56
N LYS A 633 4.68 -0.41 -19.42
CA LYS A 633 3.60 -1.06 -18.67
C LYS A 633 2.76 -0.07 -17.86
N ILE A 634 3.38 0.97 -17.29
CA ILE A 634 2.67 1.94 -16.42
C ILE A 634 2.18 3.11 -17.27
N ILE A 635 0.87 3.38 -17.20
CA ILE A 635 0.18 4.38 -18.01
C ILE A 635 -0.51 5.39 -17.09
N GLY A 636 -0.22 6.68 -17.28
CA GLY A 636 -0.82 7.79 -16.53
C GLY A 636 -2.16 8.25 -17.10
N ALA A 637 -3.11 7.32 -17.32
CA ALA A 637 -4.34 7.61 -18.07
C ALA A 637 -5.55 8.06 -17.23
N GLY A 638 -5.49 8.01 -15.90
CA GLY A 638 -6.59 8.46 -15.05
C GLY A 638 -7.10 7.43 -14.06
N SER A 639 -8.21 7.78 -13.39
CA SER A 639 -8.92 6.89 -12.47
C SER A 639 -10.43 7.08 -12.62
N CYS A 640 -11.18 5.97 -12.53
CA CYS A 640 -12.64 6.02 -12.51
C CYS A 640 -13.18 6.80 -11.29
N LEU A 641 -12.38 6.94 -10.22
CA LEU A 641 -12.75 7.72 -9.04
C LEU A 641 -12.75 9.24 -9.29
N LEU A 642 -12.13 9.71 -10.38
CA LEU A 642 -12.10 11.11 -10.76
C LEU A 642 -13.31 11.53 -11.61
N GLY A 643 -14.25 10.62 -11.89
CA GLY A 643 -15.49 10.91 -12.62
C GLY A 643 -15.22 11.42 -14.03
N GLU A 644 -15.76 12.61 -14.37
CA GLU A 644 -15.62 13.25 -15.69
C GLU A 644 -14.45 14.25 -15.76
N LYS A 645 -13.48 14.18 -14.84
CA LYS A 645 -12.31 15.08 -14.85
C LYS A 645 -11.53 14.95 -16.16
N ALA A 646 -11.58 15.97 -17.00
CA ALA A 646 -10.93 15.95 -18.32
C ALA A 646 -9.43 15.60 -18.22
N GLY A 647 -9.00 14.64 -19.04
CA GLY A 647 -7.62 14.19 -19.12
C GLY A 647 -7.21 13.14 -18.07
N GLN A 648 -8.06 12.83 -17.08
CA GLN A 648 -7.72 11.92 -15.97
C GLN A 648 -8.93 11.10 -15.47
N GLY A 649 -10.08 11.21 -16.13
CA GLY A 649 -11.34 10.67 -15.67
C GLY A 649 -11.63 9.29 -16.25
N THR A 650 -12.88 8.86 -16.09
CA THR A 650 -13.38 7.57 -16.56
C THR A 650 -13.18 7.39 -18.07
N LYS A 651 -13.37 8.46 -18.86
CA LYS A 651 -13.27 8.41 -20.31
C LYS A 651 -11.85 8.03 -20.75
N GLU A 652 -10.85 8.65 -20.14
CA GLU A 652 -9.44 8.41 -20.46
C GLU A 652 -9.01 7.00 -20.02
N VAL A 653 -9.49 6.52 -18.87
CA VAL A 653 -9.28 5.12 -18.42
C VAL A 653 -9.90 4.13 -19.41
N ALA A 654 -11.15 4.34 -19.83
CA ALA A 654 -11.82 3.48 -20.79
C ALA A 654 -11.14 3.49 -22.17
N GLU A 655 -10.62 4.64 -22.61
CA GLU A 655 -9.86 4.73 -23.86
C GLU A 655 -8.52 3.99 -23.78
N ALA A 656 -7.78 4.15 -22.67
CA ALA A 656 -6.54 3.42 -22.44
C ALA A 656 -6.79 1.91 -22.38
N PHE A 657 -7.81 1.48 -21.65
CA PHE A 657 -8.20 0.06 -21.58
C PHE A 657 -8.64 -0.49 -22.94
N ARG A 658 -9.36 0.29 -23.74
CA ARG A 658 -9.70 -0.09 -25.12
C ARG A 658 -8.46 -0.37 -25.96
N LYS A 659 -7.43 0.49 -25.89
CA LYS A 659 -6.16 0.28 -26.61
C LYS A 659 -5.48 -1.01 -26.17
N ILE A 660 -5.49 -1.31 -24.86
CA ILE A 660 -4.97 -2.58 -24.32
C ILE A 660 -5.70 -3.80 -24.93
N LEU A 661 -7.02 -3.74 -25.04
CA LEU A 661 -7.82 -4.83 -25.66
C LEU A 661 -7.66 -4.91 -27.19
N GLU A 662 -7.22 -3.84 -27.85
CA GLU A 662 -6.96 -3.82 -29.30
C GLU A 662 -5.61 -4.47 -29.65
N GLU A 663 -4.71 -4.61 -28.69
CA GLU A 663 -3.47 -5.41 -28.84
C GLU A 663 -3.71 -6.93 -28.81
N LEU A 664 -4.97 -7.37 -28.65
CA LEU A 664 -5.46 -8.75 -28.62
C LEU A 664 -6.30 -9.10 -29.87
#